data_AF-A0A6P4JNK7-F1
#
_entry.id   AF-A0A6P4JNK7-F1
#
_cell.length_a   1.000
_cell.length_b   1.000
_cell.length_c   1.000
_cell.angle_alpha   90.00
_cell.angle_beta   90.00
_cell.angle_gamma   90.00
#
_symmetry.space_group_name_H-M   'P 1'
#
loop_
_entity.id
_entity.type
_entity.pdbx_description
1 polymer ?
#
loop_
_entity_poly.entity_id
_entity_poly.type
_entity_poly.pdbx_seq_one_letter_code
_entity_poly.pdbx_strand_id
1 'polypeptide(L)'
;ELQDFVDEANVVLKIELQKDDFEGLVKILSVLNQINEKQYIYDSMFEPLKEIIDFLKLYNYEFKDTELAQINELPDVWMKVKRLAATTKQVIAPIQSYQVDLIEKRILLCDNMANTYRKKFIVKKFFFVPCLNCYDHIDESDLEIVALEERQKSLAESAVLFELQGPDASKIELCRFDLRLVKIMWDFVITIQSTINDWKKTPWKKIDIETMDQECKKFGRELRGLDKAMRDWEPFIFIEASLKNLMTSLRAVTELQNPAIRDRHWVELMQTTQVKFSMDDSTTLKDLIDLNLHEYEEEVKNIVDKSVKEMAMEKQLRDIAAAWATMEFGSEIHERTGIKLLKASEEMIETLEDHQGQLQNMASSKYIAFFEHEVRLWQNRLSNADQIIGSWFEVQRKWQYLESIFIGSEDIRSQLPEDSKRFDYIDKEFKALLAQMNADRNVVRSTNRSGSKLYEHLEMLLKMLLLCEKALNDYLETKRLAYPRFYFVSSADLLDILSNGNNPALVARHLTKLYDSMGKLNLISGSKLAAGMVAKELEEYVPFLESCDCSGKVEVWLNRITDKMRDTLRDQLKRSLTFYDNKPRHVWIFEWPAQPALVGTQIMWTTETNDAFAKVQQRYENALKDYNKKQVNQLNNLIILLLGDLTAAERQKIMTVCTIDVHSRDVVATIIAKKVEIQTAFQWQSQLRHRWDPKIDDCFANICDAQFRYDYEYLGNTPRLVITPLTDRCYITLTQSLHLVMGGAPAGPAGTGKTETTKDLGRALGMMVYVFNCSEQMDYKSIGNIHKGLAQTGAWGCFDEFNRISVEVLSVVAVQVKCIQDAIKSKKQIFNFLGEPIGLRTTVGVFITMNPGYAGRAELPENLKALYRPCAMVVPDFALISEIMLVAEGFQEARLLARKFITLYTLCKELLSKQDHYDWGLRAIKSVLVVAGALRCSP
;
A
#
# COMPACT_ATOMS: atom_id res chain seq x y z
N GLU A 1 -67.07 -29.87 92.97
CA GLU A 1 -67.16 -28.97 91.79
C GLU A 1 -68.53 -28.33 91.63
N LEU A 2 -69.59 -29.06 91.25
CA LEU A 2 -70.93 -28.43 91.11
C LEU A 2 -71.43 -27.81 92.42
N GLN A 3 -71.24 -28.49 93.55
CA GLN A 3 -71.58 -27.94 94.87
C GLN A 3 -70.80 -26.64 95.16
N ASP A 4 -69.49 -26.63 94.94
CA ASP A 4 -68.63 -25.46 95.18
C ASP A 4 -69.03 -24.27 94.29
N PHE A 5 -69.34 -24.54 93.02
CA PHE A 5 -69.82 -23.53 92.07
C PHE A 5 -71.21 -22.99 92.44
N VAL A 6 -72.11 -23.85 92.91
CA VAL A 6 -73.43 -23.47 93.41
C VAL A 6 -73.32 -22.55 94.63
N ASP A 7 -72.38 -22.85 95.54
CA ASP A 7 -72.14 -22.03 96.73
C ASP A 7 -71.54 -20.66 96.35
N GLU A 8 -70.59 -20.62 95.42
CA GLU A 8 -70.03 -19.38 94.86
C GLU A 8 -71.09 -18.55 94.13
N ALA A 9 -71.86 -19.18 93.23
CA ALA A 9 -72.89 -18.50 92.45
C ALA A 9 -74.01 -17.94 93.34
N ASN A 10 -74.38 -18.63 94.43
CA ASN A 10 -75.36 -18.13 95.39
C ASN A 10 -74.89 -16.90 96.16
N VAL A 11 -73.58 -16.73 96.36
CA VAL A 11 -73.00 -15.53 97.00
C VAL A 11 -72.97 -14.37 95.99
N VAL A 12 -72.46 -14.62 94.78
CA VAL A 12 -72.26 -13.56 93.77
C VAL A 12 -73.58 -13.05 93.20
N LEU A 13 -74.57 -13.91 92.96
CA LEU A 13 -75.86 -13.51 92.37
C LEU A 13 -76.78 -12.72 93.32
N LYS A 14 -76.43 -12.63 94.61
CA LYS A 14 -77.15 -11.87 95.65
C LYS A 14 -76.52 -10.51 95.96
N ILE A 15 -75.44 -10.14 95.28
CA ILE A 15 -74.81 -8.82 95.44
C ILE A 15 -75.79 -7.74 94.95
N GLU A 16 -76.15 -6.80 95.82
CA GLU A 16 -76.94 -5.63 95.44
C GLU A 16 -76.06 -4.61 94.72
N LEU A 17 -76.40 -4.28 93.47
CA LEU A 17 -75.64 -3.32 92.66
C LEU A 17 -76.23 -1.91 92.74
N GLN A 18 -75.36 -0.92 92.92
CA GLN A 18 -75.67 0.49 92.66
C GLN A 18 -75.44 0.80 91.16
N LYS A 19 -76.04 1.88 90.64
CA LYS A 19 -75.95 2.25 89.21
C LYS A 19 -74.52 2.39 88.68
N ASP A 20 -73.55 2.71 89.54
CA ASP A 20 -72.14 2.95 89.18
C ASP A 20 -71.19 1.82 89.63
N ASP A 21 -71.70 0.68 90.11
CA ASP A 21 -70.85 -0.43 90.58
C ASP A 21 -70.41 -1.34 89.43
N PHE A 22 -69.35 -0.92 88.72
CA PHE A 22 -68.77 -1.63 87.59
C PHE A 22 -68.11 -2.96 87.99
N GLU A 23 -67.38 -3.02 89.11
CA GLU A 23 -66.73 -4.24 89.57
C GLU A 23 -67.74 -5.29 90.03
N GLY A 24 -68.79 -4.87 90.73
CA GLY A 24 -69.90 -5.75 91.09
C GLY A 24 -70.63 -6.31 89.87
N LEU A 25 -70.86 -5.47 88.85
CA LEU A 25 -71.49 -5.89 87.59
C LEU A 25 -70.64 -6.91 86.83
N VAL A 26 -69.33 -6.71 86.74
CA VAL A 26 -68.41 -7.65 86.06
C VAL A 26 -68.38 -9.01 86.77
N LYS A 27 -68.38 -9.04 88.11
CA LYS A 27 -68.44 -10.29 88.88
C LYS A 27 -69.75 -11.05 88.63
N ILE A 28 -70.88 -10.36 88.61
CA ILE A 28 -72.19 -10.97 88.30
C ILE A 28 -72.25 -11.47 86.86
N LEU A 29 -71.80 -10.67 85.87
CA LEU A 29 -71.79 -11.07 84.46
C LEU A 29 -70.86 -12.27 84.20
N SER A 30 -69.71 -12.33 84.86
CA SER A 30 -68.79 -13.47 84.81
C SER A 30 -69.47 -14.76 85.29
N VAL A 31 -70.16 -14.72 86.43
CA VAL A 31 -70.90 -15.89 86.96
C VAL A 31 -72.08 -16.26 86.06
N LEU A 32 -72.81 -15.28 85.51
CA LEU A 32 -73.89 -15.55 84.55
C LEU A 32 -73.39 -16.22 83.26
N ASN A 33 -72.23 -15.81 82.74
CA ASN A 33 -71.62 -16.45 81.58
C ASN A 33 -71.16 -17.88 81.90
N GLN A 34 -70.55 -18.11 83.06
CA GLN A 34 -70.17 -19.46 83.49
C GLN A 34 -71.39 -20.39 83.69
N ILE A 35 -72.52 -19.87 84.19
CA ILE A 35 -73.78 -20.62 84.28
C ILE A 35 -74.26 -21.02 82.87
N ASN A 36 -74.24 -20.09 81.92
CA ASN A 36 -74.64 -20.36 80.53
C ASN A 36 -73.75 -21.41 79.85
N GLU A 37 -72.43 -21.32 80.02
CA GLU A 37 -71.49 -22.25 79.41
C GLU A 37 -71.58 -23.66 80.01
N LYS A 38 -71.68 -23.75 81.35
CA LYS A 38 -71.62 -25.04 82.06
C LYS A 38 -72.99 -25.69 82.28
N GLN A 39 -74.09 -24.99 82.00
CA GLN A 39 -75.46 -25.48 82.20
C GLN A 39 -75.72 -26.84 81.57
N TYR A 40 -75.28 -27.05 80.32
CA TYR A 40 -75.53 -28.29 79.62
C TYR A 40 -74.77 -29.47 80.26
N ILE A 41 -73.55 -29.21 80.75
CA ILE A 41 -72.69 -30.21 81.39
C ILE A 41 -73.30 -30.64 82.73
N TYR A 42 -73.68 -29.68 83.57
CA TYR A 42 -74.26 -29.97 84.88
C TYR A 42 -75.68 -30.53 84.82
N ASP A 43 -76.46 -30.18 83.80
CA ASP A 43 -77.79 -30.77 83.61
C ASP A 43 -77.72 -32.25 83.16
N SER A 44 -76.72 -32.61 82.34
CA SER A 44 -76.59 -33.98 81.79
C SER A 44 -75.81 -34.95 82.68
N MET A 45 -75.09 -34.47 83.71
CA MET A 45 -74.22 -35.32 84.51
C MET A 45 -74.95 -36.25 85.51
N PHE A 46 -76.20 -35.94 85.89
CA PHE A 46 -76.87 -36.65 86.98
C PHE A 46 -77.44 -38.01 86.58
N GLU A 47 -77.95 -38.18 85.36
CA GLU A 47 -78.50 -39.46 84.86
C GLU A 47 -77.43 -40.57 84.88
N PRO A 48 -76.24 -40.38 84.27
CA PRO A 48 -75.21 -41.41 84.23
C PRO A 48 -74.65 -41.73 85.62
N LEU A 49 -74.59 -40.74 86.52
CA LEU A 49 -74.13 -40.97 87.89
C LEU A 49 -75.10 -41.84 88.70
N LYS A 50 -76.42 -41.69 88.48
CA LYS A 50 -77.42 -42.58 89.08
C LYS A 50 -77.29 -44.01 88.56
N GLU A 51 -77.10 -44.18 87.25
CA GLU A 51 -76.88 -45.51 86.64
C GLU A 51 -75.60 -46.18 87.16
N ILE A 52 -74.51 -45.43 87.33
CA ILE A 52 -73.26 -45.95 87.91
C ILE A 52 -73.47 -46.39 89.36
N ILE A 53 -74.21 -45.63 90.16
CA ILE A 53 -74.52 -46.01 91.53
C ILE A 53 -75.35 -47.28 91.57
N ASP A 54 -76.37 -47.40 90.72
CA ASP A 54 -77.23 -48.59 90.68
C ASP A 54 -76.46 -49.82 90.18
N PHE A 55 -75.52 -49.64 89.25
CA PHE A 55 -74.60 -50.69 88.83
C PHE A 55 -73.63 -51.10 89.94
N LEU A 56 -73.07 -50.17 90.70
CA LEU A 56 -72.14 -50.48 91.79
C LEU A 56 -72.86 -51.13 92.99
N LYS A 57 -74.14 -50.82 93.23
CA LYS A 57 -75.00 -51.55 94.19
C LYS A 57 -75.18 -53.02 93.79
N LEU A 58 -75.24 -53.36 92.51
CA LEU A 58 -75.28 -54.75 92.02
C LEU A 58 -74.00 -55.54 92.35
N TYR A 59 -72.87 -54.88 92.60
CA TYR A 59 -71.60 -55.49 93.04
C TYR A 59 -71.38 -55.40 94.56
N ASN A 60 -72.44 -55.18 95.35
CA ASN A 60 -72.40 -55.05 96.82
C ASN A 60 -71.47 -53.95 97.36
N TYR A 61 -71.33 -52.84 96.63
CA TYR A 61 -70.63 -51.66 97.14
C TYR A 61 -71.58 -50.79 97.99
N GLU A 62 -71.22 -50.51 99.24
CA GLU A 62 -71.97 -49.60 100.13
C GLU A 62 -71.50 -48.15 99.95
N PHE A 63 -72.43 -47.27 99.57
CA PHE A 63 -72.18 -45.83 99.47
C PHE A 63 -72.45 -45.12 100.80
N LYS A 64 -71.74 -44.02 101.07
CA LYS A 64 -72.01 -43.18 102.25
C LYS A 64 -73.33 -42.43 102.08
N ASP A 65 -74.09 -42.27 103.16
CA ASP A 65 -75.36 -41.52 103.15
C ASP A 65 -75.20 -40.09 102.62
N THR A 66 -74.04 -39.46 102.86
CA THR A 66 -73.73 -38.12 102.35
C THR A 66 -73.63 -38.06 100.82
N GLU A 67 -73.14 -39.12 100.18
CA GLU A 67 -72.96 -39.18 98.72
C GLU A 67 -74.31 -39.44 98.03
N LEU A 68 -75.14 -40.27 98.65
CA LEU A 68 -76.52 -40.50 98.20
C LEU A 68 -77.40 -39.25 98.38
N ALA A 69 -77.21 -38.49 99.46
CA ALA A 69 -77.90 -37.22 99.68
C ALA A 69 -77.52 -36.18 98.60
N GLN A 70 -76.23 -36.06 98.29
CA GLN A 70 -75.74 -35.13 97.27
C GLN A 70 -76.38 -35.38 95.90
N ILE A 71 -76.47 -36.62 95.44
CA ILE A 71 -77.05 -36.94 94.11
C ILE A 71 -78.56 -36.66 94.03
N ASN A 72 -79.26 -36.66 95.16
CA ASN A 72 -80.68 -36.37 95.20
C ASN A 72 -80.98 -34.88 95.41
N GLU A 73 -80.18 -34.16 96.20
CA GLU A 73 -80.43 -32.75 96.55
C GLU A 73 -79.79 -31.74 95.58
N LEU A 74 -78.58 -32.01 95.06
CA LEU A 74 -77.87 -31.10 94.16
C LEU A 74 -78.65 -30.70 92.90
N PRO A 75 -79.42 -31.58 92.22
CA PRO A 75 -80.22 -31.20 91.06
C PRO A 75 -81.22 -30.07 91.37
N ASP A 76 -81.85 -30.13 92.55
CA ASP A 76 -82.83 -29.14 92.97
C ASP A 76 -82.17 -27.82 93.36
N VAL A 77 -81.01 -27.88 94.03
CA VAL A 77 -80.23 -26.67 94.37
C VAL A 77 -79.71 -25.99 93.10
N TRP A 78 -79.21 -26.75 92.14
CA TRP A 78 -78.79 -26.25 90.83
C TRP A 78 -79.94 -25.58 90.07
N MET A 79 -81.13 -26.18 90.09
CA MET A 79 -82.32 -25.58 89.49
C MET A 79 -82.72 -24.26 90.18
N LYS A 80 -82.54 -24.14 91.50
CA LYS A 80 -82.75 -22.89 92.24
C LYS A 80 -81.76 -21.80 91.83
N VAL A 81 -80.47 -22.13 91.68
CA VAL A 81 -79.44 -21.19 91.20
C VAL A 81 -79.76 -20.69 89.79
N LYS A 82 -80.20 -21.56 88.88
CA LYS A 82 -80.62 -21.15 87.52
C LYS A 82 -81.80 -20.16 87.54
N ARG A 83 -82.77 -20.35 88.44
CA ARG A 83 -83.88 -19.38 88.61
C ARG A 83 -83.40 -18.05 89.20
N LEU A 84 -82.49 -18.09 90.18
CA LEU A 84 -81.89 -16.90 90.75
C LEU A 84 -81.11 -16.12 89.68
N ALA A 85 -80.30 -16.80 88.88
CA ALA A 85 -79.55 -16.23 87.75
C ALA A 85 -80.46 -15.54 86.72
N ALA A 86 -81.59 -16.18 86.35
CA ALA A 86 -82.57 -15.58 85.45
C ALA A 86 -83.21 -14.31 86.03
N THR A 87 -83.43 -14.27 87.35
CA THR A 87 -84.01 -13.11 88.05
C THR A 87 -82.98 -11.98 88.15
N THR A 88 -81.75 -12.29 88.58
CA THR A 88 -80.64 -11.32 88.65
C THR A 88 -80.34 -10.73 87.27
N LYS A 89 -80.40 -11.53 86.19
CA LYS A 89 -80.24 -11.06 84.80
C LYS A 89 -81.27 -9.99 84.41
N GLN A 90 -82.51 -10.08 84.88
CA GLN A 90 -83.53 -9.04 84.65
C GLN A 90 -83.26 -7.77 85.46
N VAL A 91 -82.74 -7.89 86.69
CA VAL A 91 -82.43 -6.76 87.56
C VAL A 91 -81.25 -5.94 87.05
N ILE A 92 -80.21 -6.60 86.53
CA ILE A 92 -78.99 -5.93 86.07
C ILE A 92 -79.06 -5.38 84.64
N ALA A 93 -80.05 -5.80 83.83
CA ALA A 93 -80.19 -5.40 82.43
C ALA A 93 -80.12 -3.87 82.17
N PRO A 94 -80.79 -2.99 82.94
CA PRO A 94 -80.66 -1.54 82.74
C PRO A 94 -79.29 -0.98 83.15
N ILE A 95 -78.59 -1.59 84.12
CA ILE A 95 -77.24 -1.19 84.54
C ILE A 95 -76.22 -1.62 83.47
N GLN A 96 -76.37 -2.82 82.92
CA GLN A 96 -75.57 -3.35 81.83
C GLN A 96 -75.70 -2.47 80.56
N SER A 97 -76.91 -2.08 80.18
CA SER A 97 -77.12 -1.21 79.01
C SER A 97 -76.46 0.17 79.15
N TYR A 98 -76.39 0.72 80.36
CA TYR A 98 -75.71 2.00 80.61
C TYR A 98 -74.19 1.88 80.50
N GLN A 99 -73.60 0.79 81.02
CA GLN A 99 -72.16 0.55 80.92
C GLN A 99 -71.71 0.21 79.49
N VAL A 100 -72.55 -0.49 78.71
CA VAL A 100 -72.31 -0.75 77.28
C VAL A 100 -72.20 0.55 76.49
N ASP A 101 -73.15 1.48 76.65
CA ASP A 101 -73.12 2.79 75.96
C ASP A 101 -71.89 3.64 76.38
N LEU A 102 -71.43 3.51 77.64
CA LEU A 102 -70.22 4.19 78.11
C LEU A 102 -68.94 3.61 77.47
N ILE A 103 -68.86 2.29 77.31
CA ILE A 103 -67.71 1.60 76.69
C ILE A 103 -67.66 1.89 75.19
N GLU A 104 -68.78 1.85 74.48
CA GLU A 104 -68.84 2.20 73.04
C GLU A 104 -68.32 3.62 72.78
N LYS A 105 -68.72 4.59 73.62
CA LYS A 105 -68.20 5.97 73.54
C LYS A 105 -66.70 6.06 73.78
N ARG A 106 -66.15 5.24 74.68
CA ARG A 106 -64.69 5.19 74.96
C ARG A 106 -63.91 4.54 73.81
N ILE A 107 -64.47 3.50 73.18
CA ILE A 107 -63.88 2.85 72.00
C ILE A 107 -63.84 3.85 70.85
N LEU A 108 -64.94 4.54 70.55
CA LEU A 108 -64.99 5.57 69.51
C LEU A 108 -63.98 6.70 69.77
N LEU A 109 -63.81 7.12 71.02
CA LEU A 109 -62.80 8.12 71.39
C LEU A 109 -61.39 7.60 71.20
N CYS A 110 -61.11 6.33 71.53
CA CYS A 110 -59.81 5.69 71.32
C CYS A 110 -59.45 5.59 69.83
N ASP A 111 -60.40 5.18 68.99
CA ASP A 111 -60.20 5.12 67.52
C ASP A 111 -59.98 6.50 66.92
N ASN A 112 -60.70 7.52 67.39
CA ASN A 112 -60.46 8.90 66.97
C ASN A 112 -59.08 9.42 67.42
N MET A 113 -58.63 9.07 68.62
CA MET A 113 -57.28 9.39 69.10
C MET A 113 -56.21 8.69 68.24
N ALA A 114 -56.39 7.41 67.91
CA ALA A 114 -55.47 6.66 67.05
C ALA A 114 -55.39 7.26 65.63
N ASN A 115 -56.53 7.62 65.03
CA ASN A 115 -56.57 8.29 63.73
C ASN A 115 -55.93 9.69 63.76
N THR A 116 -56.14 10.44 64.84
CA THR A 116 -55.54 11.77 65.02
C THR A 116 -54.03 11.67 65.22
N TYR A 117 -53.58 10.70 66.02
CA TYR A 117 -52.16 10.46 66.25
C TYR A 117 -51.46 10.02 64.96
N ARG A 118 -52.05 9.12 64.17
CA ARG A 118 -51.50 8.72 62.87
C ARG A 118 -51.27 9.92 61.95
N LYS A 119 -52.24 10.84 61.86
CA LYS A 119 -52.09 12.08 61.07
C LYS A 119 -50.96 12.97 61.59
N LYS A 120 -50.73 13.02 62.91
CA LYS A 120 -49.59 13.75 63.51
C LYS A 120 -48.25 13.03 63.29
N PHE A 121 -48.24 11.70 63.33
CA PHE A 121 -47.04 10.88 63.19
C PHE A 121 -46.38 11.05 61.83
N ILE A 122 -47.17 11.00 60.74
CA ILE A 122 -46.65 11.12 59.37
C ILE A 122 -46.09 12.51 59.02
N VAL A 123 -46.28 13.51 59.90
CA VAL A 123 -45.71 14.86 59.76
C VAL A 123 -44.67 15.17 60.85
N LYS A 124 -44.21 14.17 61.61
CA LYS A 124 -43.12 14.34 62.59
C LYS A 124 -41.80 14.68 61.85
N LYS A 125 -40.93 15.41 62.55
CA LYS A 125 -39.70 15.98 61.98
C LYS A 125 -38.74 14.96 61.38
N PHE A 126 -38.72 13.71 61.86
CA PHE A 126 -37.83 12.66 61.34
C PHE A 126 -38.21 12.17 59.93
N PHE A 127 -39.35 12.56 59.36
CA PHE A 127 -39.65 12.33 57.94
C PHE A 127 -39.11 13.42 57.01
N PHE A 128 -38.53 14.49 57.57
CA PHE A 128 -38.02 15.64 56.81
C PHE A 128 -36.54 15.87 57.05
N VAL A 129 -35.85 16.50 56.09
CA VAL A 129 -34.41 16.83 56.18
C VAL A 129 -34.23 18.36 56.20
N PRO A 130 -33.44 18.95 57.12
CA PRO A 130 -32.62 18.31 58.16
C PRO A 130 -33.39 18.01 59.45
N CYS A 131 -33.17 16.82 60.03
CA CYS A 131 -33.64 16.45 61.36
C CYS A 131 -32.47 16.43 62.34
N LEU A 132 -32.30 17.51 63.11
CA LEU A 132 -31.36 17.54 64.23
C LEU A 132 -31.94 16.68 65.38
N ASN A 133 -31.09 15.85 65.99
CA ASN A 133 -31.45 14.93 67.07
C ASN A 133 -32.59 13.95 66.71
N CYS A 134 -32.46 13.22 65.60
CA CYS A 134 -33.49 12.29 65.15
C CYS A 134 -33.86 11.22 66.18
N TYR A 135 -32.89 10.74 66.98
CA TYR A 135 -33.13 9.73 68.01
C TYR A 135 -34.02 10.25 69.15
N ASP A 136 -33.83 11.49 69.60
CA ASP A 136 -34.69 12.09 70.63
C ASP A 136 -36.16 12.11 70.19
N HIS A 137 -36.40 12.44 68.91
CA HIS A 137 -37.75 12.45 68.32
C HIS A 137 -38.32 11.04 68.09
N ILE A 138 -37.47 10.05 67.81
CA ILE A 138 -37.88 8.65 67.69
C ILE A 138 -38.29 8.13 69.07
N ASP A 139 -37.49 8.39 70.10
CA ASP A 139 -37.72 7.94 71.48
C ASP A 139 -38.98 8.59 72.07
N GLU A 140 -39.20 9.90 71.82
CA GLU A 140 -40.44 10.60 72.20
C GLU A 140 -41.67 9.95 71.56
N SER A 141 -41.62 9.67 70.26
CA SER A 141 -42.72 9.01 69.56
C SER A 141 -42.89 7.53 69.93
N ASP A 142 -41.83 6.85 70.38
CA ASP A 142 -41.92 5.49 70.91
C ASP A 142 -42.75 5.45 72.20
N LEU A 143 -42.46 6.36 73.14
CA LEU A 143 -43.21 6.52 74.39
C LEU A 143 -44.68 6.87 74.15
N GLU A 144 -44.95 7.79 73.20
CA GLU A 144 -46.32 8.15 72.81
C GLU A 144 -47.11 6.94 72.25
N ILE A 145 -46.46 6.10 71.42
CA ILE A 145 -47.09 4.90 70.86
C ILE A 145 -47.33 3.83 71.94
N VAL A 146 -46.36 3.59 72.84
CA VAL A 146 -46.53 2.63 73.95
C VAL A 146 -47.76 2.99 74.80
N ALA A 147 -47.93 4.26 75.16
CA ALA A 147 -49.08 4.71 75.94
C ALA A 147 -50.43 4.48 75.22
N LEU A 148 -50.46 4.62 73.90
CA LEU A 148 -51.66 4.35 73.08
C LEU A 148 -51.94 2.85 72.95
N GLU A 149 -50.91 2.02 72.80
CA GLU A 149 -51.03 0.55 72.76
C GLU A 149 -51.56 -0.01 74.09
N GLU A 150 -51.02 0.44 75.23
CA GLU A 150 -51.51 0.03 76.56
C GLU A 150 -52.99 0.40 76.76
N ARG A 151 -53.39 1.59 76.30
CA ARG A 151 -54.76 2.06 76.37
C ARG A 151 -55.70 1.25 75.48
N GLN A 152 -55.30 0.94 74.25
CA GLN A 152 -56.06 0.07 73.36
C GLN A 152 -56.24 -1.33 73.96
N LYS A 153 -55.17 -1.89 74.54
CA LYS A 153 -55.20 -3.22 75.17
C LYS A 153 -56.18 -3.28 76.34
N SER A 154 -56.13 -2.32 77.25
CA SER A 154 -57.06 -2.25 78.41
C SER A 154 -58.53 -2.11 77.99
N LEU A 155 -58.80 -1.32 76.94
CA LEU A 155 -60.15 -1.15 76.38
C LEU A 155 -60.64 -2.39 75.63
N ALA A 156 -59.76 -3.10 74.92
CA ALA A 156 -60.09 -4.35 74.24
C ALA A 156 -60.47 -5.45 75.24
N GLU A 157 -59.71 -5.60 76.33
CA GLU A 157 -60.03 -6.52 77.43
C GLU A 157 -61.39 -6.19 78.06
N SER A 158 -61.70 -4.90 78.23
CA SER A 158 -63.00 -4.44 78.73
C SER A 158 -64.15 -4.72 77.75
N ALA A 159 -63.93 -4.57 76.44
CA ALA A 159 -64.95 -4.79 75.41
C ALA A 159 -65.39 -6.25 75.32
N VAL A 160 -64.45 -7.20 75.48
CA VAL A 160 -64.74 -8.64 75.48
C VAL A 160 -65.71 -9.04 76.60
N LEU A 161 -65.58 -8.45 77.79
CA LEU A 161 -66.45 -8.72 78.94
C LEU A 161 -67.92 -8.34 78.71
N PHE A 162 -68.20 -7.46 77.75
CA PHE A 162 -69.54 -6.97 77.40
C PHE A 162 -69.99 -7.41 76.00
N GLU A 163 -69.28 -8.35 75.37
CA GLU A 163 -69.57 -8.85 74.01
C GLU A 163 -69.52 -7.76 72.93
N LEU A 164 -68.72 -6.71 73.13
CA LEU A 164 -68.50 -5.61 72.17
C LEU A 164 -67.26 -5.85 71.30
N GLN A 165 -67.24 -5.27 70.10
CA GLN A 165 -66.00 -5.22 69.30
C GLN A 165 -65.04 -4.18 69.90
N GLY A 166 -63.79 -4.57 70.12
CA GLY A 166 -62.74 -3.69 70.65
C GLY A 166 -62.27 -2.61 69.65
N PRO A 167 -61.40 -1.68 70.09
CA PRO A 167 -60.85 -0.61 69.25
C PRO A 167 -59.96 -1.13 68.11
N ASP A 168 -59.87 -0.39 67.00
CA ASP A 168 -59.06 -0.73 65.83
C ASP A 168 -57.55 -0.50 66.10
N ALA A 169 -56.79 -1.59 66.22
CA ALA A 169 -55.34 -1.55 66.46
C ALA A 169 -54.51 -1.15 65.22
N SER A 170 -55.07 -1.24 64.01
CA SER A 170 -54.30 -1.18 62.76
C SER A 170 -53.50 0.12 62.60
N LYS A 171 -54.06 1.26 63.04
CA LYS A 171 -53.41 2.57 62.89
C LYS A 171 -52.18 2.73 63.79
N ILE A 172 -52.22 2.18 64.99
CA ILE A 172 -51.12 2.26 65.96
C ILE A 172 -50.03 1.25 65.59
N GLU A 173 -50.42 0.04 65.17
CA GLU A 173 -49.48 -0.97 64.63
C GLU A 173 -48.71 -0.44 63.40
N LEU A 174 -49.38 0.28 62.51
CA LEU A 174 -48.72 0.95 61.38
C LEU A 174 -47.74 2.05 61.84
N CYS A 175 -48.07 2.83 62.87
CA CYS A 175 -47.12 3.81 63.43
C CYS A 175 -45.90 3.11 64.04
N ARG A 176 -46.10 2.00 64.75
CA ARG A 176 -45.01 1.20 65.33
C ARG A 176 -44.11 0.60 64.25
N PHE A 177 -44.71 0.09 63.17
CA PHE A 177 -43.98 -0.42 62.02
C PHE A 177 -43.13 0.68 61.37
N ASP A 178 -43.74 1.83 61.05
CA ASP A 178 -43.04 2.96 60.44
C ASP A 178 -41.94 3.52 61.35
N LEU A 179 -42.13 3.57 62.67
CA LEU A 179 -41.10 4.05 63.61
C LEU A 179 -39.84 3.18 63.59
N ARG A 180 -39.99 1.86 63.48
CA ARG A 180 -38.84 0.93 63.32
C ARG A 180 -38.10 1.21 62.01
N LEU A 181 -38.84 1.44 60.94
CA LEU A 181 -38.27 1.76 59.64
C LEU A 181 -37.55 3.12 59.64
N VAL A 182 -38.11 4.14 60.31
CA VAL A 182 -37.49 5.46 60.48
C VAL A 182 -36.13 5.34 61.19
N LYS A 183 -36.03 4.52 62.24
CA LYS A 183 -34.76 4.28 62.92
C LYS A 183 -33.71 3.68 61.99
N ILE A 184 -34.06 2.64 61.23
CA ILE A 184 -33.17 2.00 60.24
C ILE A 184 -32.71 3.02 59.20
N MET A 185 -33.61 3.86 58.70
CA MET A 185 -33.30 4.89 57.72
C MET A 185 -32.28 5.91 58.25
N TRP A 186 -32.49 6.42 59.47
CA TRP A 186 -31.58 7.40 60.07
C TRP A 186 -30.22 6.81 60.50
N ASP A 187 -30.18 5.56 60.97
CA ASP A 187 -28.92 4.83 61.22
C ASP A 187 -28.08 4.78 59.94
N PHE A 188 -28.73 4.51 58.80
CA PHE A 188 -28.07 4.43 57.50
C PHE A 188 -27.63 5.81 56.97
N VAL A 189 -28.48 6.85 57.11
CA VAL A 189 -28.15 8.24 56.76
C VAL A 189 -26.93 8.73 57.55
N ILE A 190 -26.91 8.52 58.87
CA ILE A 190 -25.82 8.98 59.74
C ILE A 190 -24.52 8.24 59.41
N THR A 191 -24.59 6.93 59.15
CA THR A 191 -23.41 6.13 58.78
C THR A 191 -22.79 6.62 57.46
N ILE A 192 -23.60 6.85 56.44
CA ILE A 192 -23.13 7.38 55.15
C ILE A 192 -22.56 8.79 55.34
N GLN A 193 -23.28 9.68 56.03
CA GLN A 193 -22.82 11.06 56.24
C GLN A 193 -21.52 11.12 57.04
N SER A 194 -21.34 10.28 58.05
CA SER A 194 -20.08 10.20 58.81
C SER A 194 -18.94 9.76 57.91
N THR A 195 -19.15 8.74 57.08
CA THR A 195 -18.14 8.21 56.15
C THR A 195 -17.74 9.26 55.11
N ILE A 196 -18.72 9.96 54.54
CA ILE A 196 -18.49 11.08 53.60
C ILE A 196 -17.72 12.23 54.29
N ASN A 197 -18.07 12.57 55.53
CA ASN A 197 -17.40 13.62 56.29
C ASN A 197 -15.95 13.26 56.63
N ASP A 198 -15.63 11.99 56.79
CA ASP A 198 -14.25 11.53 56.98
C ASP A 198 -13.47 11.56 55.66
N TRP A 199 -14.07 11.13 54.55
CA TRP A 199 -13.44 11.27 53.22
C TRP A 199 -13.13 12.72 52.88
N LYS A 200 -14.02 13.66 53.20
CA LYS A 200 -13.81 15.11 53.02
C LYS A 200 -12.52 15.63 53.66
N LYS A 201 -12.02 15.01 54.74
CA LYS A 201 -10.78 15.41 55.43
C LYS A 201 -9.50 14.89 54.75
N THR A 202 -9.60 14.07 53.70
CA THR A 202 -8.46 13.41 53.05
C THR A 202 -7.67 14.40 52.18
N PRO A 203 -6.34 14.53 52.33
CA PRO A 203 -5.51 15.37 51.47
C PRO A 203 -5.43 14.88 50.02
N TRP A 204 -5.38 15.78 49.03
CA TRP A 204 -5.39 15.51 47.57
C TRP A 204 -4.48 14.35 47.13
N LYS A 205 -3.23 14.34 47.60
CA LYS A 205 -2.22 13.32 47.23
C LYS A 205 -2.50 11.92 47.79
N LYS A 206 -3.39 11.79 48.78
CA LYS A 206 -3.74 10.53 49.46
C LYS A 206 -5.18 10.07 49.16
N ILE A 207 -5.88 10.74 48.24
CA ILE A 207 -7.24 10.35 47.85
C ILE A 207 -7.16 9.06 47.04
N ASP A 208 -7.69 7.98 47.61
CA ASP A 208 -7.91 6.72 46.92
C ASP A 208 -9.33 6.68 46.37
N ILE A 209 -9.46 7.08 45.09
CA ILE A 209 -10.76 7.21 44.44
C ILE A 209 -11.38 5.84 44.15
N GLU A 210 -10.56 4.81 43.89
CA GLU A 210 -11.07 3.47 43.57
C GLU A 210 -11.76 2.85 44.78
N THR A 211 -11.14 2.94 45.96
CA THR A 211 -11.75 2.47 47.21
C THR A 211 -13.01 3.28 47.57
N MET A 212 -12.99 4.61 47.39
CA MET A 212 -14.15 5.47 47.67
C MET A 212 -15.34 5.19 46.72
N ASP A 213 -15.10 4.97 45.42
CA ASP A 213 -16.15 4.63 44.44
C ASP A 213 -16.75 3.24 44.72
N GLN A 214 -15.93 2.27 45.12
CA GLN A 214 -16.41 0.93 45.52
C GLN A 214 -17.34 0.99 46.75
N GLU A 215 -16.97 1.76 47.77
CA GLU A 215 -17.81 1.96 48.96
C GLU A 215 -19.08 2.75 48.63
N CYS A 216 -19.03 3.78 47.77
CA CYS A 216 -20.24 4.47 47.29
C CYS A 216 -21.21 3.51 46.58
N LYS A 217 -20.70 2.64 45.71
CA LYS A 217 -21.50 1.61 45.02
C LYS A 217 -22.09 0.59 45.99
N LYS A 218 -21.37 0.24 47.06
CA LYS A 218 -21.85 -0.62 48.14
C LYS A 218 -22.99 0.05 48.90
N PHE A 219 -22.83 1.29 49.37
CA PHE A 219 -23.91 2.05 50.00
C PHE A 219 -25.14 2.18 49.10
N GLY A 220 -24.96 2.43 47.80
CA GLY A 220 -26.07 2.49 46.85
C GLY A 220 -26.79 1.13 46.63
N ARG A 221 -26.11 0.00 46.79
CA ARG A 221 -26.75 -1.33 46.77
C ARG A 221 -27.53 -1.59 48.05
N GLU A 222 -26.94 -1.28 49.20
CA GLU A 222 -27.57 -1.43 50.52
C GLU A 222 -28.81 -0.52 50.66
N LEU A 223 -28.71 0.75 50.22
CA LEU A 223 -29.83 1.70 50.20
C LEU A 223 -31.04 1.16 49.40
N ARG A 224 -30.79 0.58 48.22
CA ARG A 224 -31.84 -0.01 47.37
C ARG A 224 -32.47 -1.29 47.97
N GLY A 225 -31.74 -1.96 48.85
CA GLY A 225 -32.18 -3.14 49.59
C GLY A 225 -33.10 -2.83 50.78
N LEU A 226 -33.23 -1.56 51.18
CA LEU A 226 -34.18 -1.13 52.21
C LEU A 226 -35.64 -1.28 51.76
N ASP A 227 -36.56 -1.27 52.74
CA ASP A 227 -37.99 -1.45 52.51
C ASP A 227 -38.52 -0.41 51.51
N LYS A 228 -39.43 -0.83 50.62
CA LYS A 228 -40.01 0.01 49.58
C LYS A 228 -40.75 1.22 50.16
N ALA A 229 -41.31 1.09 51.36
CA ALA A 229 -42.03 2.17 52.03
C ALA A 229 -41.16 3.40 52.31
N MET A 230 -39.84 3.24 52.47
CA MET A 230 -38.91 4.33 52.78
C MET A 230 -38.53 5.19 51.57
N ARG A 231 -38.77 4.71 50.35
CA ARG A 231 -38.24 5.35 49.12
C ARG A 231 -38.83 6.72 48.86
N ASP A 232 -40.08 6.91 49.26
CA ASP A 232 -40.80 8.18 49.11
C ASP A 232 -40.50 9.15 50.26
N TRP A 233 -39.69 8.75 51.25
CA TRP A 233 -39.33 9.61 52.38
C TRP A 233 -38.16 10.53 52.03
N GLU A 234 -38.22 11.77 52.50
CA GLU A 234 -37.21 12.79 52.20
C GLU A 234 -35.77 12.39 52.60
N PRO A 235 -35.51 11.70 53.74
CA PRO A 235 -34.17 11.23 54.10
C PRO A 235 -33.58 10.24 53.08
N PHE A 236 -34.40 9.41 52.44
CA PHE A 236 -33.96 8.47 51.41
C PHE A 236 -33.54 9.21 50.14
N ILE A 237 -34.39 10.12 49.67
CA ILE A 237 -34.14 10.93 48.46
C ILE A 237 -32.88 11.78 48.66
N PHE A 238 -32.72 12.38 49.85
CA PHE A 238 -31.57 13.21 50.18
C PHE A 238 -30.24 12.44 50.15
N ILE A 239 -30.18 11.25 50.76
CA ILE A 239 -28.95 10.46 50.82
C ILE A 239 -28.63 9.80 49.47
N GLU A 240 -29.63 9.40 48.70
CA GLU A 240 -29.47 8.90 47.33
C GLU A 240 -28.88 9.97 46.41
N ALA A 241 -29.42 11.19 46.45
CA ALA A 241 -28.89 12.33 45.70
C ALA A 241 -27.46 12.67 46.13
N SER A 242 -27.18 12.68 47.44
CA SER A 242 -25.84 12.93 47.97
C SER A 242 -24.80 11.91 47.50
N LEU A 243 -25.15 10.61 47.50
CA LEU A 243 -24.28 9.54 46.98
C LEU A 243 -24.06 9.67 45.47
N LYS A 244 -25.11 10.02 44.71
CA LYS A 244 -25.01 10.21 43.26
C LYS A 244 -24.08 11.38 42.90
N ASN A 245 -24.24 12.53 43.57
CA ASN A 245 -23.41 13.71 43.34
C ASN A 245 -21.95 13.46 43.74
N LEU A 246 -21.72 12.70 44.83
CA LEU A 246 -20.38 12.32 45.25
C LEU A 246 -19.69 11.42 44.21
N MET A 247 -20.38 10.40 43.69
CA MET A 247 -19.82 9.52 42.64
C MET A 247 -19.44 10.29 41.37
N THR A 248 -20.26 11.24 40.93
CA THR A 248 -19.93 12.10 39.78
C THR A 248 -18.73 13.00 40.07
N SER A 249 -18.69 13.62 41.24
CA SER A 249 -17.56 14.49 41.65
C SER A 249 -16.26 13.70 41.77
N LEU A 250 -16.30 12.46 42.28
CA LEU A 250 -15.13 11.58 42.38
C LEU A 250 -14.57 11.22 40.99
N ARG A 251 -15.41 11.03 39.97
CA ARG A 251 -14.95 10.79 38.59
C ARG A 251 -14.25 12.00 37.98
N ALA A 252 -14.82 13.19 38.15
CA ALA A 252 -14.18 14.44 37.71
C ALA A 252 -12.82 14.65 38.41
N VAL A 253 -12.74 14.32 39.70
CA VAL A 253 -11.48 14.34 40.46
C VAL A 253 -10.45 13.34 39.90
N THR A 254 -10.87 12.14 39.47
CA THR A 254 -9.97 11.18 38.79
C THR A 254 -9.38 11.77 37.51
N GLU A 255 -10.20 12.40 36.68
CA GLU A 255 -9.72 13.02 35.44
C GLU A 255 -8.73 14.16 35.73
N LEU A 256 -8.98 14.94 36.78
CA LEU A 256 -8.12 16.04 37.25
C LEU A 256 -6.80 15.60 37.92
N GLN A 257 -6.63 14.31 38.23
CA GLN A 257 -5.34 13.76 38.68
C GLN A 257 -4.37 13.48 37.52
N ASN A 258 -4.77 13.71 36.27
CA ASN A 258 -3.92 13.46 35.11
C ASN A 258 -2.64 14.33 35.13
N PRO A 259 -1.43 13.75 35.00
CA PRO A 259 -0.16 14.48 35.06
C PRO A 259 0.05 15.47 33.89
N ALA A 260 -0.78 15.41 32.85
CA ALA A 260 -0.77 16.37 31.74
C ALA A 260 -1.28 17.77 32.14
N ILE A 261 -2.00 17.87 33.26
CA ILE A 261 -2.53 19.14 33.76
C ILE A 261 -1.38 20.00 34.31
N ARG A 262 -1.51 21.31 34.12
CA ARG A 262 -0.51 22.35 34.42
C ARG A 262 -1.24 23.56 34.99
N ASP A 263 -0.53 24.49 35.60
CA ASP A 263 -1.10 25.68 36.25
C ASP A 263 -2.09 26.46 35.36
N ARG A 264 -1.83 26.56 34.06
CA ARG A 264 -2.74 27.20 33.10
C ARG A 264 -4.10 26.50 32.97
N HIS A 265 -4.14 25.17 33.02
CA HIS A 265 -5.36 24.39 32.97
C HIS A 265 -6.16 24.54 34.27
N TRP A 266 -5.48 24.69 35.42
CA TRP A 266 -6.12 25.04 36.69
C TRP A 266 -6.74 26.44 36.66
N VAL A 267 -6.08 27.41 36.02
CA VAL A 267 -6.64 28.75 35.80
C VAL A 267 -7.86 28.73 34.89
N GLU A 268 -7.83 27.94 33.82
CA GLU A 268 -8.98 27.72 32.92
C GLU A 268 -10.15 27.07 33.67
N LEU A 269 -9.88 26.07 34.51
CA LEU A 269 -10.89 25.44 35.35
C LEU A 269 -11.51 26.43 36.35
N MET A 270 -10.70 27.28 37.00
CA MET A 270 -11.18 28.33 37.91
C MET A 270 -12.05 29.39 37.22
N GLN A 271 -11.76 29.69 35.96
CA GLN A 271 -12.59 30.61 35.16
C GLN A 271 -13.94 29.97 34.81
N THR A 272 -13.96 28.68 34.52
CA THR A 272 -15.18 27.95 34.18
C THR A 272 -16.08 27.73 35.39
N THR A 273 -15.51 27.34 36.53
CA THR A 273 -16.27 27.10 37.77
C THR A 273 -16.59 28.39 38.54
N GLN A 274 -15.99 29.52 38.16
CA GLN A 274 -16.10 30.82 38.85
C GLN A 274 -15.62 30.81 40.31
N VAL A 275 -14.89 29.77 40.74
CA VAL A 275 -14.33 29.65 42.08
C VAL A 275 -12.82 29.78 42.03
N LYS A 276 -12.26 30.64 42.88
CA LYS A 276 -10.81 30.80 43.05
C LYS A 276 -10.30 29.84 44.12
N PHE A 277 -9.40 28.94 43.75
CA PHE A 277 -8.68 28.07 44.68
C PHE A 277 -7.20 27.95 44.28
N SER A 278 -6.34 27.60 45.23
CA SER A 278 -4.92 27.35 44.97
C SER A 278 -4.65 25.89 45.30
N MET A 279 -4.18 25.10 44.33
CA MET A 279 -3.77 23.72 44.58
C MET A 279 -2.44 23.70 45.33
N ASP A 280 -2.49 23.36 46.61
CA ASP A 280 -1.33 23.20 47.48
C ASP A 280 -1.37 21.84 48.24
N ASP A 281 -0.30 21.51 48.95
CA ASP A 281 -0.21 20.25 49.72
C ASP A 281 -1.24 20.14 50.85
N SER A 282 -1.96 21.23 51.16
CA SER A 282 -3.02 21.28 52.17
C SER A 282 -4.42 21.10 51.60
N THR A 283 -4.57 21.05 50.28
CA THR A 283 -5.87 20.91 49.60
C THR A 283 -6.49 19.55 49.91
N THR A 284 -7.73 19.57 50.39
CA THR A 284 -8.49 18.37 50.80
C THR A 284 -9.58 18.01 49.80
N LEU A 285 -10.09 16.78 49.86
CA LEU A 285 -11.23 16.35 49.06
C LEU A 285 -12.46 17.26 49.27
N LYS A 286 -12.62 17.84 50.48
CA LYS A 286 -13.69 18.81 50.75
C LYS A 286 -13.59 20.02 49.82
N ASP A 287 -12.41 20.60 49.67
CA ASP A 287 -12.21 21.81 48.87
C ASP A 287 -12.53 21.57 47.39
N LEU A 288 -12.41 20.32 46.92
CA LEU A 288 -12.71 19.90 45.55
C LEU A 288 -14.18 19.52 45.35
N ILE A 289 -14.83 18.95 46.37
CA ILE A 289 -16.28 18.67 46.34
C ILE A 289 -17.07 20.00 46.42
N ASP A 290 -16.58 20.97 47.18
CA ASP A 290 -17.19 22.30 47.33
C ASP A 290 -17.13 23.12 46.02
N LEU A 291 -16.37 22.68 45.01
CA LEU A 291 -16.36 23.25 43.65
C LEU A 291 -17.56 22.81 42.80
N ASN A 292 -18.47 21.97 43.32
CA ASN A 292 -19.60 21.40 42.58
C ASN A 292 -19.20 20.81 41.22
N LEU A 293 -18.11 20.05 41.18
CA LEU A 293 -17.58 19.47 39.93
C LEU A 293 -18.58 18.57 39.19
N HIS A 294 -19.61 18.07 39.88
CA HIS A 294 -20.71 17.33 39.27
C HIS A 294 -21.60 18.17 38.33
N GLU A 295 -21.57 19.50 38.42
CA GLU A 295 -22.28 20.41 37.51
C GLU A 295 -21.47 20.76 36.25
N TYR A 296 -20.16 20.46 36.22
CA TYR A 296 -19.21 20.86 35.17
C TYR A 296 -18.37 19.68 34.63
N GLU A 297 -18.94 18.46 34.62
CA GLU A 297 -18.22 17.22 34.25
C GLU A 297 -17.68 17.27 32.80
N GLU A 298 -18.46 17.80 31.84
CA GLU A 298 -18.03 17.87 30.44
C GLU A 298 -16.91 18.90 30.24
N GLU A 299 -16.95 20.02 30.94
CA GLU A 299 -15.93 21.06 30.88
C GLU A 299 -14.61 20.58 31.49
N VAL A 300 -14.67 19.88 32.63
CA VAL A 300 -13.49 19.22 33.23
C VAL A 300 -12.86 18.27 32.22
N LYS A 301 -13.66 17.39 31.63
CA LYS A 301 -13.18 16.42 30.62
C LYS A 301 -12.54 17.09 29.42
N ASN A 302 -13.14 18.18 28.91
CA ASN A 302 -12.59 18.95 27.79
C ASN A 302 -11.24 19.59 28.13
N ILE A 303 -11.06 20.10 29.36
CA ILE A 303 -9.79 20.67 29.83
C ILE A 303 -8.73 19.58 29.97
N VAL A 304 -9.10 18.41 30.51
CA VAL A 304 -8.17 17.28 30.63
C VAL A 304 -7.75 16.77 29.24
N ASP A 305 -8.70 16.60 28.32
CA ASP A 305 -8.41 16.20 26.94
C ASP A 305 -7.49 17.20 26.24
N LYS A 306 -7.72 18.51 26.42
CA LYS A 306 -6.84 19.58 25.93
C LYS A 306 -5.44 19.44 26.51
N SER A 307 -5.30 19.23 27.81
CA SER A 307 -4.01 19.08 28.48
C SER A 307 -3.20 17.88 27.98
N VAL A 308 -3.86 16.74 27.75
CA VAL A 308 -3.23 15.51 27.22
C VAL A 308 -2.74 15.74 25.78
N LYS A 309 -3.53 16.41 24.94
CA LYS A 309 -3.13 16.74 23.57
C LYS A 309 -2.00 17.77 23.54
N GLU A 310 -2.01 18.77 24.42
CA GLU A 310 -0.92 19.73 24.56
C GLU A 310 0.39 19.04 25.01
N MET A 311 0.34 18.15 26.00
CA MET A 311 1.51 17.39 26.45
C MET A 311 2.11 16.52 25.33
N ALA A 312 1.25 15.92 24.50
CA ALA A 312 1.70 15.16 23.33
C ALA A 312 2.39 16.04 22.29
N MET A 313 1.84 17.23 21.99
CA MET A 313 2.48 18.21 21.10
C MET A 313 3.83 18.69 21.65
N GLU A 314 3.92 18.98 22.95
CA GLU A 314 5.17 19.39 23.61
C GLU A 314 6.25 18.31 23.52
N LYS A 315 5.86 17.03 23.68
CA LYS A 315 6.77 15.91 23.50
C LYS A 315 7.24 15.83 22.05
N GLN A 316 6.33 15.85 21.08
CA GLN A 316 6.68 15.79 19.65
C GLN A 316 7.59 16.96 19.23
N LEU A 317 7.30 18.19 19.65
CA LEU A 317 8.14 19.36 19.37
C LEU A 317 9.55 19.22 19.97
N ARG A 318 9.68 18.65 21.17
CA ARG A 318 10.99 18.34 21.78
C ARG A 318 11.73 17.27 21.01
N ASP A 319 11.05 16.21 20.59
CA ASP A 319 11.65 15.12 19.81
C ASP A 319 12.14 15.63 18.45
N ILE A 320 11.33 16.46 17.75
CA ILE A 320 11.72 17.16 16.51
C ILE A 320 12.96 18.03 16.76
N ALA A 321 12.93 18.88 17.81
CA ALA A 321 14.04 19.76 18.12
C ALA A 321 15.34 18.99 18.42
N ALA A 322 15.25 17.88 19.16
CA ALA A 322 16.40 17.04 19.50
C ALA A 322 16.97 16.34 18.26
N ALA A 323 16.12 15.77 17.40
CA ALA A 323 16.55 15.11 16.17
C ALA A 323 17.32 16.08 15.24
N TRP A 324 16.77 17.27 15.00
CA TRP A 324 17.38 18.25 14.09
C TRP A 324 18.57 19.00 14.70
N ALA A 325 18.78 18.93 16.02
CA ALA A 325 19.97 19.48 16.66
C ALA A 325 21.24 18.69 16.29
N THR A 326 21.13 17.39 16.02
CA THR A 326 22.27 16.51 15.68
C THR A 326 22.30 16.08 14.22
N MET A 327 21.24 16.33 13.44
CA MET A 327 21.18 15.94 12.03
C MET A 327 22.13 16.77 11.17
N GLU A 328 23.06 16.12 10.47
CA GLU A 328 24.09 16.76 9.65
C GLU A 328 24.13 16.20 8.22
N PHE A 329 24.55 17.04 7.26
CA PHE A 329 24.87 16.59 5.91
C PHE A 329 26.12 15.70 5.89
N GLY A 330 26.02 14.58 5.16
CA GLY A 330 27.18 13.78 4.79
C GLY A 330 28.07 14.49 3.77
N SER A 331 29.25 13.92 3.49
CA SER A 331 30.17 14.45 2.48
C SER A 331 30.72 13.37 1.57
N GLU A 332 30.84 13.70 0.29
CA GLU A 332 31.40 12.86 -0.76
C GLU A 332 32.52 13.62 -1.50
N ILE A 333 33.58 12.94 -1.93
CA ILE A 333 34.71 13.60 -2.60
C ILE A 333 34.47 13.57 -4.11
N HIS A 334 34.51 14.74 -4.75
CA HIS A 334 34.44 14.83 -6.21
C HIS A 334 35.69 14.23 -6.86
N GLU A 335 35.50 13.24 -7.74
CA GLU A 335 36.59 12.43 -8.32
C GLU A 335 37.68 13.27 -9.02
N ARG A 336 37.30 14.35 -9.70
CA ARG A 336 38.22 15.17 -10.50
C ARG A 336 38.89 16.31 -9.74
N THR A 337 38.15 16.97 -8.84
CA THR A 337 38.61 18.21 -8.18
C THR A 337 39.00 18.00 -6.72
N GLY A 338 38.68 16.83 -6.14
CA GLY A 338 38.95 16.53 -4.73
C GLY A 338 38.09 17.33 -3.74
N ILE A 339 37.09 18.08 -4.23
CA ILE A 339 36.23 18.93 -3.39
C ILE A 339 35.21 18.07 -2.65
N LYS A 340 34.95 18.38 -1.38
CA LYS A 340 33.93 17.71 -0.56
C LYS A 340 32.55 18.25 -0.89
N LEU A 341 31.77 17.49 -1.66
CA LEU A 341 30.38 17.75 -1.97
C LEU A 341 29.48 17.32 -0.81
N LEU A 342 28.30 17.94 -0.70
CA LEU A 342 27.30 17.52 0.28
C LEU A 342 26.62 16.24 -0.18
N LYS A 343 26.18 15.43 0.79
CA LYS A 343 25.36 14.24 0.57
C LYS A 343 24.24 14.20 1.60
N ALA A 344 23.00 14.09 1.15
CA ALA A 344 21.87 13.76 2.01
C ALA A 344 21.69 12.24 2.05
N SER A 345 21.48 11.68 3.25
CA SER A 345 21.06 10.28 3.39
C SER A 345 19.56 10.15 3.09
N GLU A 346 19.14 8.99 2.62
CA GLU A 346 17.71 8.69 2.42
C GLU A 346 16.94 8.83 3.74
N GLU A 347 17.52 8.33 4.84
CA GLU A 347 16.98 8.48 6.20
C GLU A 347 16.74 9.95 6.61
N MET A 348 17.61 10.88 6.21
CA MET A 348 17.43 12.31 6.50
C MET A 348 16.20 12.86 5.76
N ILE A 349 16.02 12.49 4.49
CA ILE A 349 14.91 12.96 3.66
C ILE A 349 13.59 12.38 4.18
N GLU A 350 13.55 11.08 4.50
CA GLU A 350 12.38 10.45 5.12
C GLU A 350 12.02 11.09 6.47
N THR A 351 13.02 11.37 7.30
CA THR A 351 12.83 12.06 8.59
C THR A 351 12.32 13.50 8.39
N LEU A 352 12.73 14.19 7.32
CA LEU A 352 12.24 15.52 6.97
C LEU A 352 10.76 15.50 6.59
N GLU A 353 10.37 14.58 5.70
CA GLU A 353 9.00 14.41 5.25
C GLU A 353 8.07 13.99 6.40
N ASP A 354 8.49 13.04 7.24
CA ASP A 354 7.71 12.60 8.40
C ASP A 354 7.51 13.74 9.42
N HIS A 355 8.58 14.44 9.81
CA HIS A 355 8.46 15.55 10.76
C HIS A 355 7.65 16.73 10.19
N GLN A 356 7.72 17.00 8.88
CA GLN A 356 6.82 17.97 8.24
C GLN A 356 5.34 17.52 8.31
N GLY A 357 5.07 16.24 8.05
CA GLY A 357 3.73 15.66 8.21
C GLY A 357 3.20 15.74 9.64
N GLN A 358 4.05 15.47 10.64
CA GLN A 358 3.71 15.62 12.04
C GLN A 358 3.38 17.08 12.40
N LEU A 359 4.18 18.05 11.96
CA LEU A 359 3.92 19.47 12.18
C LEU A 359 2.64 19.95 11.49
N GLN A 360 2.34 19.45 10.28
CA GLN A 360 1.08 19.74 9.58
C GLN A 360 -0.14 19.19 10.33
N ASN A 361 -0.02 17.98 10.90
CA ASN A 361 -1.06 17.39 11.75
C ASN A 361 -1.27 18.20 13.04
N MET A 362 -0.18 18.66 13.68
CA MET A 362 -0.28 19.57 14.83
C MET A 362 -0.92 20.92 14.45
N ALA A 363 -0.58 21.45 13.26
CA ALA A 363 -1.12 22.70 12.73
C ALA A 363 -2.64 22.68 12.54
N SER A 364 -3.20 21.53 12.17
CA SER A 364 -4.65 21.33 11.96
C SER A 364 -5.43 20.98 13.24
N SER A 365 -4.73 20.76 14.36
CA SER A 365 -5.38 20.42 15.63
C SER A 365 -6.08 21.62 16.26
N LYS A 366 -7.30 21.41 16.76
CA LYS A 366 -8.07 22.43 17.49
C LYS A 366 -7.41 22.88 18.82
N TYR A 367 -6.39 22.16 19.30
CA TYR A 367 -5.68 22.43 20.56
C TYR A 367 -4.34 23.16 20.37
N ILE A 368 -4.07 23.70 19.17
CA ILE A 368 -2.78 24.32 18.83
C ILE A 368 -2.50 25.66 19.54
N ALA A 369 -3.53 26.36 20.05
CA ALA A 369 -3.45 27.77 20.44
C ALA A 369 -2.20 28.16 21.27
N PHE A 370 -1.76 27.32 22.20
CA PHE A 370 -0.55 27.57 23.00
C PHE A 370 0.76 27.39 22.22
N PHE A 371 0.83 26.40 21.34
CA PHE A 371 2.04 26.04 20.57
C PHE A 371 2.06 26.60 19.14
N GLU A 372 1.08 27.40 18.74
CA GLU A 372 0.93 27.92 17.37
C GLU A 372 2.19 28.59 16.84
N HIS A 373 2.82 29.44 17.67
CA HIS A 373 4.06 30.12 17.31
C HIS A 373 5.22 29.14 17.10
N GLU A 374 5.40 28.16 18.00
CA GLU A 374 6.49 27.19 17.91
C GLU A 374 6.30 26.20 16.74
N VAL A 375 5.08 25.72 16.53
CA VAL A 375 4.74 24.83 15.39
C VAL A 375 5.00 25.56 14.08
N ARG A 376 4.54 26.81 13.94
CA ARG A 376 4.81 27.62 12.72
C ARG A 376 6.29 27.88 12.50
N LEU A 377 7.05 28.14 13.57
CA LEU A 377 8.49 28.36 13.47
C LEU A 377 9.20 27.10 12.94
N TRP A 378 8.89 25.93 13.49
CA TRP A 378 9.46 24.66 13.02
C TRP A 378 9.00 24.29 11.62
N GLN A 379 7.73 24.52 11.28
CA GLN A 379 7.19 24.29 9.94
C GLN A 379 7.94 25.13 8.89
N ASN A 380 8.15 26.42 9.17
CA ASN A 380 8.92 27.30 8.28
C ASN A 380 10.38 26.85 8.16
N ARG A 381 11.02 26.44 9.27
CA ARG A 381 12.41 25.98 9.26
C ARG A 381 12.61 24.72 8.43
N LEU A 382 11.74 23.71 8.60
CA LEU A 382 11.83 22.46 7.86
C LEU A 382 11.40 22.62 6.40
N SER A 383 10.40 23.47 6.11
CA SER A 383 10.01 23.77 4.73
C SER A 383 11.11 24.50 3.96
N ASN A 384 11.78 25.47 4.58
CA ASN A 384 12.93 26.14 3.98
C ASN A 384 14.12 25.19 3.80
N ALA A 385 14.36 24.28 4.76
CA ALA A 385 15.40 23.26 4.63
C ALA A 385 15.13 22.33 3.42
N ASP A 386 13.89 21.87 3.25
CA ASP A 386 13.48 21.03 2.11
C ASP A 386 13.68 21.73 0.76
N GLN A 387 13.22 22.97 0.64
CA GLN A 387 13.41 23.77 -0.58
C GLN A 387 14.88 23.97 -0.94
N ILE A 388 15.73 24.26 0.07
CA ILE A 388 17.17 24.42 -0.14
C ILE A 388 17.82 23.09 -0.48
N ILE A 389 17.45 21.98 0.16
CA ILE A 389 17.95 20.64 -0.15
C ILE A 389 17.65 20.29 -1.61
N GLY A 390 16.39 20.43 -2.03
CA GLY A 390 15.98 20.15 -3.41
C GLY A 390 16.76 20.97 -4.43
N SER A 391 16.80 22.31 -4.23
CA SER A 391 17.52 23.21 -5.13
C SER A 391 19.04 22.98 -5.12
N TRP A 392 19.63 22.73 -3.95
CA TRP A 392 21.07 22.48 -3.80
C TRP A 392 21.50 21.24 -4.59
N PHE A 393 20.80 20.11 -4.40
CA PHE A 393 21.18 18.87 -5.08
C PHE A 393 20.90 18.91 -6.58
N GLU A 394 19.93 19.71 -7.04
CA GLU A 394 19.75 19.99 -8.47
C GLU A 394 20.92 20.80 -9.05
N VAL A 395 21.30 21.90 -8.38
CA VAL A 395 22.46 22.73 -8.74
C VAL A 395 23.75 21.90 -8.73
N GLN A 396 23.99 21.12 -7.67
CA GLN A 396 25.18 20.28 -7.52
C GLN A 396 25.29 19.27 -8.66
N ARG A 397 24.19 18.59 -9.01
CA ARG A 397 24.16 17.58 -10.09
C ARG A 397 24.43 18.21 -11.46
N LYS A 398 23.78 19.34 -11.76
CA LYS A 398 23.99 20.07 -13.03
C LYS A 398 25.40 20.67 -13.11
N TRP A 399 25.89 21.22 -12.00
CA TRP A 399 27.26 21.73 -11.91
C TRP A 399 28.27 20.60 -12.14
N GLN A 400 28.16 19.44 -11.47
CA GLN A 400 29.08 18.30 -11.70
C GLN A 400 29.13 17.88 -13.17
N TYR A 401 27.97 17.80 -13.83
CA TYR A 401 27.88 17.47 -15.25
C TYR A 401 28.61 18.51 -16.12
N LEU A 402 28.27 19.80 -15.96
CA LEU A 402 28.83 20.88 -16.77
C LEU A 402 30.29 21.21 -16.43
N GLU A 403 30.73 20.96 -15.21
CA GLU A 403 32.09 21.18 -14.71
C GLU A 403 33.09 20.36 -15.50
N SER A 404 32.81 19.07 -15.68
CA SER A 404 33.64 18.16 -16.47
C SER A 404 33.81 18.63 -17.93
N ILE A 405 32.85 19.41 -18.45
CA ILE A 405 32.77 19.83 -19.84
C ILE A 405 33.42 21.22 -20.02
N PHE A 406 32.90 22.23 -19.33
CA PHE A 406 33.34 23.63 -19.45
C PHE A 406 34.69 23.90 -18.78
N ILE A 407 35.08 23.12 -17.76
CA ILE A 407 36.42 23.23 -17.16
C ILE A 407 37.37 22.18 -17.77
N GLY A 408 36.88 20.99 -18.14
CA GLY A 408 37.72 19.91 -18.67
C GLY A 408 38.10 20.03 -20.15
N SER A 409 37.29 20.71 -20.99
CA SER A 409 37.50 20.77 -22.44
C SER A 409 37.79 22.19 -22.93
N GLU A 410 39.05 22.46 -23.28
CA GLU A 410 39.48 23.76 -23.81
C GLU A 410 38.84 24.08 -25.17
N ASP A 411 38.59 23.06 -25.99
CA ASP A 411 37.94 23.24 -27.30
C ASP A 411 36.50 23.75 -27.14
N ILE A 412 35.72 23.18 -26.22
CA ILE A 412 34.34 23.64 -25.95
C ILE A 412 34.35 25.07 -25.41
N ARG A 413 35.33 25.42 -24.55
CA ARG A 413 35.49 26.80 -24.07
C ARG A 413 35.73 27.79 -25.19
N SER A 414 36.50 27.39 -26.21
CA SER A 414 36.76 28.23 -27.38
C SER A 414 35.53 28.42 -28.26
N GLN A 415 34.64 27.42 -28.34
CA GLN A 415 33.41 27.46 -29.14
C GLN A 415 32.26 28.18 -28.44
N LEU A 416 32.17 28.10 -27.10
CA LEU A 416 31.12 28.72 -26.28
C LEU A 416 31.71 29.70 -25.24
N PRO A 417 32.33 30.82 -25.67
CA PRO A 417 33.08 31.70 -24.77
C PRO A 417 32.20 32.47 -23.78
N GLU A 418 30.97 32.83 -24.16
CA GLU A 418 30.03 33.53 -23.26
C GLU A 418 29.54 32.61 -22.15
N ASP A 419 29.10 31.40 -22.51
CA ASP A 419 28.62 30.40 -21.55
C ASP A 419 29.74 29.87 -20.66
N SER A 420 30.98 29.82 -21.18
CA SER A 420 32.16 29.49 -20.37
C SER A 420 32.43 30.54 -19.29
N LYS A 421 32.37 31.83 -19.63
CA LYS A 421 32.50 32.91 -18.64
C LYS A 421 31.37 32.86 -17.60
N ARG A 422 30.15 32.56 -18.04
CA ARG A 422 29.00 32.35 -17.15
C ARG A 422 29.26 31.18 -16.21
N PHE A 423 29.78 30.06 -16.72
CA PHE A 423 30.10 28.88 -15.92
C PHE A 423 31.25 29.14 -14.93
N ASP A 424 32.29 29.90 -15.31
CA ASP A 424 33.37 30.28 -14.39
C ASP A 424 32.84 31.09 -13.19
N TYR A 425 31.86 31.97 -13.41
CA TYR A 425 31.17 32.67 -12.33
C TYR A 425 30.38 31.71 -11.43
N ILE A 426 29.57 30.82 -12.03
CA ILE A 426 28.80 29.80 -11.29
C ILE A 426 29.72 28.91 -10.45
N ASP A 427 30.83 28.45 -11.03
CA ASP A 427 31.80 27.59 -10.38
C ASP A 427 32.41 28.25 -9.13
N LYS A 428 32.77 29.53 -9.23
CA LYS A 428 33.29 30.31 -8.11
C LYS A 428 32.24 30.49 -7.00
N GLU A 429 31.02 30.89 -7.35
CA GLU A 429 29.94 31.11 -6.38
C GLU A 429 29.51 29.80 -5.72
N PHE A 430 29.32 28.72 -6.49
CA PHE A 430 28.94 27.42 -5.95
C PHE A 430 30.02 26.85 -5.02
N LYS A 431 31.31 26.97 -5.36
CA LYS A 431 32.41 26.57 -4.45
C LYS A 431 32.42 27.41 -3.17
N ALA A 432 32.13 28.71 -3.25
CA ALA A 432 32.03 29.56 -2.08
C ALA A 432 30.86 29.15 -1.16
N LEU A 433 29.68 28.87 -1.73
CA LEU A 433 28.54 28.34 -0.98
C LEU A 433 28.86 26.97 -0.37
N LEU A 434 29.51 26.08 -1.14
CA LEU A 434 29.86 24.74 -0.68
C LEU A 434 30.86 24.77 0.48
N ALA A 435 31.81 25.70 0.46
CA ALA A 435 32.71 25.93 1.59
C ALA A 435 31.93 26.41 2.83
N GLN A 436 30.97 27.31 2.66
CA GLN A 436 30.11 27.80 3.74
C GLN A 436 29.22 26.70 4.34
N MET A 437 28.67 25.80 3.52
CA MET A 437 27.86 24.66 3.98
C MET A 437 28.72 23.57 4.62
N ASN A 438 29.95 23.35 4.14
CA ASN A 438 30.87 22.41 4.77
C ASN A 438 31.39 22.88 6.14
N ALA A 439 31.45 24.20 6.37
CA ALA A 439 31.88 24.78 7.65
C ALA A 439 30.85 24.56 8.78
N ASP A 440 29.56 24.47 8.43
CA ASP A 440 28.49 24.15 9.36
C ASP A 440 27.49 23.22 8.66
N ARG A 441 27.57 21.93 9.01
CA ARG A 441 26.85 20.83 8.33
C ARG A 441 25.48 20.53 8.93
N ASN A 442 25.10 21.16 10.03
CA ASN A 442 23.79 20.91 10.63
C ASN A 442 22.69 21.36 9.65
N VAL A 443 21.75 20.48 9.36
CA VAL A 443 20.78 20.69 8.27
C VAL A 443 19.93 21.94 8.51
N VAL A 444 19.32 22.09 9.68
CA VAL A 444 18.42 23.22 9.98
C VAL A 444 19.20 24.52 10.15
N ARG A 445 20.35 24.49 10.83
CA ARG A 445 21.17 25.70 11.10
C ARG A 445 21.79 26.25 9.83
N SER A 446 22.29 25.38 8.94
CA SER A 446 22.92 25.78 7.69
C SER A 446 21.93 26.35 6.67
N THR A 447 20.71 25.79 6.60
CA THR A 447 19.65 26.23 5.69
C THR A 447 18.90 27.47 6.18
N ASN A 448 18.79 27.68 7.49
CA ASN A 448 18.01 28.79 8.08
C ASN A 448 18.87 29.95 8.63
N ARG A 449 20.05 30.21 8.05
CA ARG A 449 20.91 31.31 8.50
C ARG A 449 20.23 32.67 8.34
N SER A 450 20.22 33.45 9.43
CA SER A 450 19.57 34.77 9.48
C SER A 450 20.13 35.73 8.42
N GLY A 451 19.25 36.27 7.58
CA GLY A 451 19.62 37.20 6.50
C GLY A 451 20.23 36.56 5.25
N SER A 452 20.35 35.23 5.20
CA SER A 452 20.85 34.54 4.01
C SER A 452 19.73 34.39 2.97
N LYS A 453 19.97 34.90 1.74
CA LYS A 453 19.14 34.67 0.55
C LYS A 453 19.63 33.41 -0.18
N LEU A 454 19.92 32.34 0.58
CA LEU A 454 20.57 31.14 0.04
C LEU A 454 19.72 30.50 -1.06
N TYR A 455 18.42 30.36 -0.84
CA TYR A 455 17.49 29.82 -1.84
C TYR A 455 17.45 30.68 -3.11
N GLU A 456 17.30 32.01 -3.00
CA GLU A 456 17.31 32.91 -4.17
C GLU A 456 18.63 32.82 -4.95
N HIS A 457 19.76 32.67 -4.25
CA HIS A 457 21.07 32.52 -4.87
C HIS A 457 21.18 31.17 -5.60
N LEU A 458 20.73 30.06 -4.99
CA LEU A 458 20.70 28.75 -5.64
C LEU A 458 19.78 28.75 -6.87
N GLU A 459 18.62 29.41 -6.79
CA GLU A 459 17.70 29.56 -7.93
C GLU A 459 18.34 30.37 -9.07
N MET A 460 19.10 31.43 -8.74
CA MET A 460 19.87 32.19 -9.72
C MET A 460 20.94 31.31 -10.39
N LEU A 461 21.73 30.57 -9.61
CA LEU A 461 22.75 29.66 -10.15
C LEU A 461 22.11 28.57 -11.02
N LEU A 462 20.98 28.01 -10.60
CA LEU A 462 20.23 27.02 -11.36
C LEU A 462 19.77 27.57 -12.71
N LYS A 463 19.20 28.79 -12.75
CA LYS A 463 18.81 29.45 -14.01
C LYS A 463 20.02 29.65 -14.94
N MET A 464 21.16 30.07 -14.40
CA MET A 464 22.38 30.23 -15.21
C MET A 464 22.93 28.88 -15.71
N LEU A 465 22.90 27.83 -14.88
CA LEU A 465 23.29 26.46 -15.26
C LEU A 465 22.40 25.94 -16.39
N LEU A 466 21.09 26.17 -16.33
CA LEU A 466 20.14 25.79 -17.38
C LEU A 466 20.42 26.50 -18.70
N LEU A 467 20.84 27.76 -18.67
CA LEU A 467 21.27 28.47 -19.89
C LEU A 467 22.53 27.85 -20.49
N CYS A 468 23.53 27.51 -19.67
CA CYS A 468 24.75 26.84 -20.13
C CYS A 468 24.44 25.44 -20.70
N GLU A 469 23.57 24.68 -20.05
CA GLU A 469 23.12 23.36 -20.53
C GLU A 469 22.38 23.47 -21.86
N LYS A 470 21.51 24.48 -22.02
CA LYS A 470 20.81 24.73 -23.28
C LYS A 470 21.79 25.07 -24.40
N ALA A 471 22.72 26.01 -24.16
CA ALA A 471 23.73 26.40 -25.15
C ALA A 471 24.61 25.21 -25.56
N LEU A 472 24.98 24.35 -24.60
CA LEU A 472 25.71 23.11 -24.87
C LEU A 472 24.89 22.15 -25.73
N ASN A 473 23.61 21.93 -25.42
CA ASN A 473 22.74 21.05 -26.20
C ASN A 473 22.53 21.57 -27.63
N ASP A 474 22.31 22.88 -27.79
CA ASP A 474 22.21 23.52 -29.11
C ASP A 474 23.51 23.33 -29.91
N TYR A 475 24.67 23.52 -29.27
CA TYR A 475 25.97 23.24 -29.88
C TYR A 475 26.11 21.77 -30.30
N LEU A 476 25.78 20.82 -29.43
CA LEU A 476 25.84 19.39 -29.76
C LEU A 476 24.89 19.04 -30.92
N GLU A 477 23.71 19.65 -30.99
CA GLU A 477 22.79 19.46 -32.11
C GLU A 477 23.38 19.96 -33.43
N THR A 478 24.09 21.10 -33.44
CA THR A 478 24.80 21.55 -34.66
C THR A 478 25.83 20.52 -35.13
N LYS A 479 26.52 19.85 -34.20
CA LYS A 479 27.49 18.79 -34.52
C LYS A 479 26.80 17.53 -35.03
N ARG A 480 25.65 17.15 -34.46
CA ARG A 480 24.83 16.03 -34.95
C ARG A 480 24.30 16.28 -36.35
N LEU A 481 23.89 17.50 -36.68
CA LEU A 481 23.48 17.86 -38.04
C LEU A 481 24.65 17.80 -39.03
N ALA A 482 25.86 18.20 -38.61
CA ALA A 482 27.05 18.14 -39.45
C ALA A 482 27.57 16.70 -39.70
N TYR A 483 27.44 15.82 -38.70
CA TYR A 483 27.72 14.39 -38.84
C TYR A 483 26.60 13.54 -38.22
N PRO A 484 25.60 13.13 -39.03
CA PRO A 484 24.38 12.48 -38.54
C PRO A 484 24.55 11.15 -37.80
N ARG A 485 25.72 10.50 -37.85
CA ARG A 485 25.97 9.31 -37.02
C ARG A 485 26.06 9.64 -35.53
N PHE A 486 26.30 10.90 -35.16
CA PHE A 486 26.32 11.34 -33.77
C PHE A 486 24.94 11.30 -33.08
N TYR A 487 23.84 11.10 -33.82
CA TYR A 487 22.53 10.82 -33.21
C TYR A 487 22.47 9.44 -32.52
N PHE A 488 23.40 8.54 -32.81
CA PHE A 488 23.40 7.16 -32.29
C PHE A 488 24.39 6.91 -31.15
N VAL A 489 25.11 7.95 -30.71
CA VAL A 489 26.03 7.88 -29.57
C VAL A 489 25.48 8.69 -28.40
N SER A 490 25.91 8.36 -27.19
CA SER A 490 25.52 9.12 -26.00
C SER A 490 26.10 10.55 -26.06
N SER A 491 25.45 11.51 -25.39
CA SER A 491 25.98 12.88 -25.30
C SER A 491 27.37 12.92 -24.66
N ALA A 492 27.65 12.03 -23.70
CA ALA A 492 28.97 11.92 -23.07
C ALA A 492 30.05 11.46 -24.06
N ASP A 493 29.76 10.43 -24.85
CA ASP A 493 30.69 9.96 -25.90
C ASP A 493 30.90 11.01 -26.98
N LEU A 494 29.83 11.72 -27.37
CA LEU A 494 29.93 12.82 -28.33
C LEU A 494 30.86 13.93 -27.82
N LEU A 495 30.75 14.29 -26.55
CA LEU A 495 31.62 15.29 -25.93
C LEU A 495 33.08 14.82 -25.89
N ASP A 496 33.32 13.54 -25.55
CA ASP A 496 34.68 12.97 -25.56
C ASP A 496 35.29 13.00 -26.99
N ILE A 497 34.50 12.61 -28.00
CA ILE A 497 34.90 12.69 -29.42
C ILE A 497 35.23 14.12 -29.83
N LEU A 498 34.41 15.10 -29.43
CA LEU A 498 34.61 16.51 -29.77
C LEU A 498 35.85 17.08 -29.06
N SER A 499 36.00 16.82 -27.76
CA SER A 499 37.16 17.29 -26.97
C SER A 499 38.49 16.76 -27.49
N ASN A 500 38.51 15.52 -27.99
CA ASN A 500 39.67 14.85 -28.56
C ASN A 500 39.71 14.91 -30.09
N GLY A 501 38.89 15.75 -30.73
CA GLY A 501 38.69 15.76 -32.19
C GLY A 501 39.95 15.97 -33.03
N ASN A 502 40.96 16.62 -32.45
CA ASN A 502 42.27 16.84 -33.07
C ASN A 502 43.23 15.65 -32.98
N ASN A 503 42.92 14.63 -32.19
CA ASN A 503 43.72 13.41 -32.00
C ASN A 503 42.96 12.18 -32.53
N PRO A 504 43.18 11.79 -33.79
CA PRO A 504 42.46 10.66 -34.41
C PRO A 504 42.60 9.34 -33.65
N ALA A 505 43.71 9.11 -32.95
CA ALA A 505 43.94 7.87 -32.21
C ALA A 505 43.00 7.74 -30.99
N LEU A 506 42.65 8.86 -30.35
CA LEU A 506 41.70 8.85 -29.23
C LEU A 506 40.26 8.72 -29.75
N VAL A 507 39.90 9.44 -30.81
CA VAL A 507 38.59 9.33 -31.45
C VAL A 507 38.36 7.91 -32.01
N ALA A 508 39.42 7.24 -32.49
CA ALA A 508 39.35 5.90 -33.04
C ALA A 508 38.75 4.87 -32.06
N ARG A 509 38.84 5.11 -30.74
CA ARG A 509 38.25 4.25 -29.71
C ARG A 509 36.71 4.19 -29.78
N HIS A 510 36.09 5.22 -30.35
CA HIS A 510 34.64 5.33 -30.49
C HIS A 510 34.11 4.85 -31.85
N LEU A 511 34.96 4.42 -32.77
CA LEU A 511 34.54 3.98 -34.12
C LEU A 511 33.58 2.79 -34.08
N THR A 512 33.74 1.90 -33.11
CA THR A 512 32.84 0.76 -32.88
C THR A 512 31.41 1.18 -32.53
N LYS A 513 31.21 2.42 -32.07
CA LYS A 513 29.89 3.01 -31.81
C LYS A 513 29.30 3.71 -33.04
N LEU A 514 30.15 4.16 -33.97
CA LEU A 514 29.77 4.93 -35.16
C LEU A 514 29.59 4.07 -36.43
N TYR A 515 30.22 2.90 -36.48
CA TYR A 515 30.21 1.98 -37.63
C TYR A 515 29.84 0.56 -37.18
N ASP A 516 29.27 -0.26 -38.06
CA ASP A 516 28.91 -1.65 -37.70
C ASP A 516 30.16 -2.48 -37.40
N SER A 517 31.18 -2.44 -38.26
CA SER A 517 32.34 -3.34 -38.16
C SER A 517 33.71 -2.67 -38.15
N MET A 518 33.82 -1.36 -38.33
CA MET A 518 35.10 -0.65 -38.21
C MET A 518 35.52 -0.54 -36.74
N GLY A 519 36.65 -1.15 -36.39
CA GLY A 519 37.18 -1.15 -35.02
C GLY A 519 38.27 -0.11 -34.81
N LYS A 520 39.23 0.00 -35.74
CA LYS A 520 40.37 0.91 -35.64
C LYS A 520 40.71 1.48 -37.02
N LEU A 521 41.44 2.59 -37.03
CA LEU A 521 42.11 3.12 -38.23
C LEU A 521 43.60 2.82 -38.14
N ASN A 522 44.18 2.38 -39.26
CA ASN A 522 45.62 2.21 -39.37
C ASN A 522 46.24 3.59 -39.69
N LEU A 523 46.65 4.31 -38.64
CA LEU A 523 47.27 5.63 -38.78
C LEU A 523 48.77 5.50 -39.09
N ILE A 524 49.24 6.24 -40.09
CA ILE A 524 50.67 6.28 -40.44
C ILE A 524 51.42 6.99 -39.30
N SER A 525 52.42 6.33 -38.73
CA SER A 525 53.18 6.80 -37.56
C SER A 525 53.69 8.24 -37.74
N GLY A 526 53.42 9.09 -36.74
CA GLY A 526 53.82 10.51 -36.77
C GLY A 526 52.95 11.42 -37.65
N SER A 527 51.89 10.89 -38.27
CA SER A 527 50.96 11.67 -39.09
C SER A 527 49.51 11.50 -38.63
N LYS A 528 48.61 12.35 -39.16
CA LYS A 528 47.15 12.20 -39.01
C LYS A 528 46.50 11.52 -40.21
N LEU A 529 47.28 10.80 -41.03
CA LEU A 529 46.79 10.11 -42.21
C LEU A 529 46.42 8.66 -41.86
N ALA A 530 45.20 8.24 -42.21
CA ALA A 530 44.76 6.86 -42.11
C ALA A 530 45.01 6.12 -43.43
N ALA A 531 45.83 5.07 -43.39
CA ALA A 531 46.16 4.23 -44.55
C ALA A 531 45.09 3.17 -44.85
N GLY A 532 44.25 2.83 -43.88
CA GLY A 532 43.20 1.82 -44.02
C GLY A 532 42.39 1.65 -42.75
N MET A 533 41.39 0.77 -42.85
CA MET A 533 40.50 0.40 -41.74
C MET A 533 40.79 -1.02 -41.25
N VAL A 534 40.61 -1.23 -39.95
CA VAL A 534 40.75 -2.55 -39.31
C VAL A 534 39.40 -2.92 -38.71
N ALA A 535 38.92 -4.14 -38.97
CA ALA A 535 37.69 -4.65 -38.42
C ALA A 535 37.76 -4.79 -36.88
N LYS A 536 36.63 -4.61 -36.21
CA LYS A 536 36.48 -4.87 -34.78
C LYS A 536 36.57 -6.36 -34.43
N GLU A 537 36.14 -7.22 -35.36
CA GLU A 537 36.13 -8.68 -35.23
C GLU A 537 37.20 -9.26 -36.15
N LEU A 538 38.00 -10.20 -35.63
CA LEU A 538 39.05 -10.94 -36.37
C LEU A 538 40.14 -10.07 -37.02
N GLU A 539 40.19 -8.78 -36.67
CA GLU A 539 41.18 -7.77 -37.10
C GLU A 539 41.49 -7.75 -38.60
N GLU A 540 40.48 -7.98 -39.47
CA GLU A 540 40.63 -7.86 -40.92
C GLU A 540 41.08 -6.45 -41.31
N TYR A 541 42.20 -6.34 -42.01
CA TYR A 541 42.73 -5.07 -42.51
C TYR A 541 42.31 -4.82 -43.97
N VAL A 542 41.72 -3.66 -44.22
CA VAL A 542 41.37 -3.19 -45.57
C VAL A 542 42.10 -1.88 -45.85
N PRO A 543 43.07 -1.86 -46.77
CA PRO A 543 43.76 -0.63 -47.15
C PRO A 543 42.81 0.28 -47.93
N PHE A 544 42.85 1.59 -47.64
CA PHE A 544 42.12 2.57 -48.43
C PHE A 544 42.75 2.75 -49.82
N LEU A 545 41.94 3.14 -50.80
CA LEU A 545 42.42 3.48 -52.14
C LEU A 545 43.50 4.57 -52.10
N GLU A 546 43.28 5.56 -51.24
CA GLU A 546 44.23 6.62 -50.91
C GLU A 546 44.15 6.90 -49.41
N SER A 547 45.25 7.33 -48.81
CA SER A 547 45.26 7.67 -47.38
C SER A 547 44.27 8.81 -47.08
N CYS A 548 43.46 8.64 -46.04
CA CYS A 548 42.48 9.63 -45.62
C CYS A 548 43.10 10.59 -44.60
N ASP A 549 42.91 11.90 -44.80
CA ASP A 549 43.37 12.92 -43.87
C ASP A 549 42.38 13.12 -42.71
N CYS A 550 42.81 12.80 -41.49
CA CYS A 550 42.04 12.94 -40.26
C CYS A 550 42.34 14.25 -39.49
N SER A 551 42.75 15.31 -40.18
CA SER A 551 42.99 16.63 -39.57
C SER A 551 41.75 17.53 -39.56
N GLY A 552 41.75 18.57 -38.70
CA GLY A 552 40.67 19.55 -38.60
C GLY A 552 39.49 19.08 -37.75
N LYS A 553 38.31 19.65 -38.01
CA LYS A 553 37.08 19.36 -37.25
C LYS A 553 36.66 17.89 -37.39
N VAL A 554 36.27 17.27 -36.28
CA VAL A 554 36.00 15.83 -36.20
C VAL A 554 34.85 15.36 -37.08
N GLU A 555 33.78 16.14 -37.13
CA GLU A 555 32.63 15.89 -38.00
C GLU A 555 33.00 15.88 -39.49
N VAL A 556 33.99 16.68 -39.91
CA VAL A 556 34.39 16.79 -41.31
C VAL A 556 35.24 15.59 -41.71
N TRP A 557 36.24 15.23 -40.90
CA TRP A 557 37.10 14.11 -41.25
C TRP A 557 36.42 12.75 -41.06
N LEU A 558 35.46 12.60 -40.14
CA LEU A 558 34.63 11.38 -40.06
C LEU A 558 33.74 11.20 -41.29
N ASN A 559 33.21 12.29 -41.86
CA ASN A 559 32.53 12.24 -43.17
C ASN A 559 33.49 11.76 -44.27
N ARG A 560 34.70 12.33 -44.35
CA ARG A 560 35.74 11.88 -45.30
C ARG A 560 36.11 10.40 -45.16
N ILE A 561 36.22 9.89 -43.92
CA ILE A 561 36.45 8.46 -43.65
C ILE A 561 35.29 7.61 -44.16
N THR A 562 34.05 8.05 -43.96
CA THR A 562 32.84 7.35 -44.44
C THR A 562 32.83 7.25 -45.98
N ASP A 563 33.15 8.34 -46.66
CA ASP A 563 33.21 8.36 -48.13
C ASP A 563 34.36 7.49 -48.65
N LYS A 564 35.57 7.63 -48.08
CA LYS A 564 36.74 6.80 -48.45
C LYS A 564 36.52 5.32 -48.20
N MET A 565 35.81 4.95 -47.14
CA MET A 565 35.41 3.56 -46.86
C MET A 565 34.55 3.01 -48.01
N ARG A 566 33.49 3.74 -48.41
CA ARG A 566 32.58 3.31 -49.48
C ARG A 566 33.27 3.22 -50.84
N ASP A 567 34.08 4.22 -51.19
CA ASP A 567 34.85 4.25 -52.44
C ASP A 567 35.83 3.07 -52.52
N THR A 568 36.54 2.80 -51.40
CA THR A 568 37.48 1.67 -51.31
C THR A 568 36.75 0.35 -51.51
N LEU A 569 35.60 0.12 -50.88
CA LEU A 569 34.85 -1.13 -51.02
C LEU A 569 34.26 -1.31 -52.42
N ARG A 570 33.78 -0.23 -53.06
CA ARG A 570 33.32 -0.26 -54.44
C ARG A 570 34.42 -0.65 -55.41
N ASP A 571 35.60 -0.05 -55.24
CA ASP A 571 36.78 -0.35 -56.07
C ASP A 571 37.30 -1.79 -55.82
N GLN A 572 37.40 -2.23 -54.55
CA GLN A 572 37.78 -3.60 -54.22
C GLN A 572 36.81 -4.61 -54.82
N LEU A 573 35.49 -4.35 -54.77
CA LEU A 573 34.50 -5.21 -55.41
C LEU A 573 34.69 -5.26 -56.94
N LYS A 574 34.85 -4.11 -57.60
CA LYS A 574 35.09 -4.04 -59.05
C LYS A 574 36.32 -4.83 -59.47
N ARG A 575 37.45 -4.62 -58.77
CA ARG A 575 38.70 -5.35 -59.04
C ARG A 575 38.50 -6.85 -58.81
N SER A 576 37.86 -7.23 -57.70
CA SER A 576 37.59 -8.65 -57.39
C SER A 576 36.85 -9.38 -58.52
N LEU A 577 35.83 -8.75 -59.11
CA LEU A 577 35.08 -9.29 -60.25
C LEU A 577 35.93 -9.41 -61.52
N THR A 578 36.77 -8.42 -61.81
CA THR A 578 37.65 -8.42 -62.99
C THR A 578 38.69 -9.55 -62.93
N PHE A 579 39.16 -9.89 -61.73
CA PHE A 579 40.16 -10.94 -61.50
C PHE A 579 39.53 -12.32 -61.18
N TYR A 580 38.20 -12.46 -61.20
CA TYR A 580 37.51 -13.69 -60.77
C TYR A 580 37.92 -14.92 -61.59
N ASP A 581 38.05 -14.78 -62.91
CA ASP A 581 38.38 -15.89 -63.80
C ASP A 581 39.89 -16.22 -63.85
N ASN A 582 40.75 -15.41 -63.22
CA ASN A 582 42.20 -15.60 -63.30
C ASN A 582 42.70 -16.74 -62.43
N LYS A 583 41.96 -17.11 -61.38
CA LYS A 583 42.35 -18.15 -60.42
C LYS A 583 41.14 -19.03 -60.06
N PRO A 584 41.38 -20.28 -59.62
CA PRO A 584 40.32 -21.10 -59.04
C PRO A 584 39.63 -20.37 -57.89
N ARG A 585 38.30 -20.46 -57.83
CA ARG A 585 37.46 -19.76 -56.84
C ARG A 585 37.94 -19.94 -55.38
N HIS A 586 38.32 -21.15 -55.01
CA HIS A 586 38.78 -21.47 -53.65
C HIS A 586 40.11 -20.81 -53.27
N VAL A 587 40.88 -20.31 -54.24
CA VAL A 587 42.08 -19.49 -54.03
C VAL A 587 41.75 -18.01 -54.13
N TRP A 588 40.97 -17.61 -55.15
CA TRP A 588 40.54 -16.23 -55.38
C TRP A 588 39.88 -15.61 -54.14
N ILE A 589 39.07 -16.38 -53.40
CA ILE A 589 38.40 -15.88 -52.19
C ILE A 589 39.41 -15.26 -51.22
N PHE A 590 40.60 -15.83 -51.02
CA PHE A 590 41.58 -15.35 -50.04
C PHE A 590 42.28 -14.03 -50.43
N GLU A 591 42.25 -13.64 -51.71
CA GLU A 591 42.95 -12.44 -52.20
C GLU A 591 42.22 -11.13 -51.92
N TRP A 592 40.92 -11.21 -51.67
CA TRP A 592 40.05 -10.05 -51.49
C TRP A 592 39.51 -9.99 -50.06
N PRO A 593 39.16 -8.81 -49.51
CA PRO A 593 38.49 -8.75 -48.22
C PRO A 593 37.17 -9.54 -48.21
N ALA A 594 36.72 -9.99 -47.04
CA ALA A 594 35.59 -10.91 -46.87
C ALA A 594 34.31 -10.42 -47.56
N GLN A 595 33.97 -9.15 -47.38
CA GLN A 595 32.74 -8.55 -47.94
C GLN A 595 32.78 -8.48 -49.49
N PRO A 596 33.80 -7.90 -50.16
CA PRO A 596 33.95 -7.98 -51.61
C PRO A 596 33.96 -9.42 -52.15
N ALA A 597 34.65 -10.36 -51.49
CA ALA A 597 34.70 -11.76 -51.93
C ALA A 597 33.32 -12.43 -51.88
N LEU A 598 32.53 -12.15 -50.84
CA LEU A 598 31.17 -12.67 -50.67
C LEU A 598 30.22 -12.11 -51.74
N VAL A 599 30.18 -10.78 -51.89
CA VAL A 599 29.29 -10.13 -52.86
C VAL A 599 29.70 -10.49 -54.29
N GLY A 600 31.00 -10.54 -54.58
CA GLY A 600 31.52 -10.98 -55.87
C GLY A 600 31.08 -12.39 -56.23
N THR A 601 31.12 -13.32 -55.27
CA THR A 601 30.57 -14.67 -55.43
C THR A 601 29.07 -14.64 -55.78
N GLN A 602 28.26 -13.83 -55.10
CA GLN A 602 26.82 -13.73 -55.37
C GLN A 602 26.49 -13.14 -56.75
N ILE A 603 27.32 -12.19 -57.21
CA ILE A 603 27.23 -11.61 -58.56
C ILE A 603 27.56 -12.67 -59.61
N MET A 604 28.63 -13.45 -59.40
CA MET A 604 29.01 -14.52 -60.31
C MET A 604 27.97 -15.64 -60.33
N TRP A 605 27.39 -16.01 -59.19
CA TRP A 605 26.26 -16.94 -59.15
C TRP A 605 25.08 -16.46 -59.98
N THR A 606 24.72 -15.17 -59.86
CA THR A 606 23.63 -14.57 -60.65
C THR A 606 23.95 -14.62 -62.15
N THR A 607 25.18 -14.26 -62.52
CA THR A 607 25.64 -14.22 -63.91
C THR A 607 25.66 -15.62 -64.52
N GLU A 608 26.32 -16.58 -63.88
CA GLU A 608 26.43 -17.96 -64.36
C GLU A 608 25.07 -18.67 -64.42
N THR A 609 24.15 -18.38 -63.50
CA THR A 609 22.78 -18.91 -63.53
C THR A 609 21.99 -18.34 -64.72
N ASN A 610 22.12 -17.04 -65.00
CA ASN A 610 21.49 -16.42 -66.17
C ASN A 610 22.09 -16.96 -67.48
N ASP A 611 23.39 -17.21 -67.52
CA ASP A 611 24.04 -17.86 -68.67
C ASP A 611 23.54 -19.29 -68.88
N ALA A 612 23.30 -20.04 -67.79
CA ALA A 612 22.70 -21.36 -67.86
C ALA A 612 21.27 -21.31 -68.42
N PHE A 613 20.44 -20.34 -68.01
CA PHE A 613 19.12 -20.10 -68.61
C PHE A 613 19.23 -19.77 -70.11
N ALA A 614 20.16 -18.89 -70.50
CA ALA A 614 20.38 -18.55 -71.91
C ALA A 614 20.78 -19.78 -72.74
N LYS A 615 21.62 -20.68 -72.19
CA LYS A 615 21.99 -21.94 -72.84
C LYS A 615 20.81 -22.92 -72.97
N VAL A 616 19.95 -23.00 -71.95
CA VAL A 616 18.70 -23.79 -72.04
C VAL A 616 17.82 -23.28 -73.19
N GLN A 617 17.69 -21.96 -73.35
CA GLN A 617 16.95 -21.36 -74.47
C GLN A 617 17.59 -21.65 -75.84
N GLN A 618 18.92 -21.79 -75.88
CA GLN A 618 19.67 -22.24 -77.06
C GLN A 618 19.61 -23.78 -77.28
N ARG A 619 18.68 -24.48 -76.63
CA ARG A 619 18.45 -25.94 -76.69
C ARG A 619 19.54 -26.80 -76.04
N TYR A 620 20.36 -26.25 -75.16
CA TYR A 620 21.22 -27.05 -74.26
C TYR A 620 20.46 -27.43 -72.98
N GLU A 621 19.58 -28.43 -73.06
CA GLU A 621 18.66 -28.82 -71.98
C GLU A 621 19.35 -29.17 -70.65
N ASN A 622 20.59 -29.66 -70.69
CA ASN A 622 21.35 -30.04 -69.49
C ASN A 622 22.14 -28.89 -68.86
N ALA A 623 22.12 -27.67 -69.41
CA ALA A 623 22.98 -26.57 -68.94
C ALA A 623 22.79 -26.25 -67.45
N LEU A 624 21.54 -26.22 -66.95
CA LEU A 624 21.27 -25.99 -65.52
C LEU A 624 21.77 -27.16 -64.64
N LYS A 625 21.64 -28.41 -65.11
CA LYS A 625 22.12 -29.60 -64.38
C LYS A 625 23.64 -29.63 -64.31
N ASP A 626 24.32 -29.28 -65.39
CA ASP A 626 25.78 -29.21 -65.44
C ASP A 626 26.31 -28.06 -64.58
N TYR A 627 25.60 -26.92 -64.57
CA TYR A 627 25.90 -25.85 -63.64
C TYR A 627 25.72 -26.27 -62.17
N ASN A 628 24.63 -26.97 -61.84
CA ASN A 628 24.41 -27.47 -60.48
C ASN A 628 25.51 -28.45 -60.04
N LYS A 629 25.99 -29.34 -60.94
CA LYS A 629 27.17 -30.18 -60.66
C LYS A 629 28.43 -29.35 -60.40
N LYS A 630 28.65 -28.28 -61.17
CA LYS A 630 29.76 -27.34 -60.93
C LYS A 630 29.66 -26.71 -59.53
N GLN A 631 28.47 -26.26 -59.12
CA GLN A 631 28.24 -25.70 -57.78
C GLN A 631 28.54 -26.71 -56.67
N VAL A 632 28.08 -27.96 -56.81
CA VAL A 632 28.37 -29.04 -55.84
C VAL A 632 29.87 -29.26 -55.70
N ASN A 633 30.61 -29.31 -56.81
CA ASN A 633 32.07 -29.47 -56.78
C ASN A 633 32.77 -28.26 -56.13
N GLN A 634 32.33 -27.04 -56.43
CA GLN A 634 32.87 -25.84 -55.79
C GLN A 634 32.63 -25.83 -54.28
N LEU A 635 31.40 -26.17 -53.84
CA LEU A 635 31.06 -26.25 -52.42
C LEU A 635 31.89 -27.34 -51.70
N ASN A 636 32.06 -28.52 -52.31
CA ASN A 636 32.91 -29.57 -51.75
C ASN A 636 34.36 -29.11 -51.56
N ASN A 637 34.91 -28.35 -52.52
CA ASN A 637 36.25 -27.78 -52.36
C ASN A 637 36.34 -26.81 -51.18
N LEU A 638 35.31 -25.99 -50.95
CA LEU A 638 35.26 -25.09 -49.79
C LEU A 638 35.12 -25.87 -48.46
N ILE A 639 34.32 -26.93 -48.43
CA ILE A 639 34.19 -27.82 -47.26
C ILE A 639 35.52 -28.49 -46.94
N ILE A 640 36.28 -28.92 -47.95
CA ILE A 640 37.61 -29.51 -47.76
C ILE A 640 38.58 -28.46 -47.18
N LEU A 641 38.51 -27.20 -47.61
CA LEU A 641 39.31 -26.12 -47.02
C LEU A 641 39.02 -25.92 -45.52
N LEU A 642 37.76 -26.04 -45.10
CA LEU A 642 37.38 -25.93 -43.68
C LEU A 642 37.99 -27.05 -42.82
N LEU A 643 38.30 -28.20 -43.40
CA LEU A 643 39.00 -29.29 -42.70
C LEU A 643 40.51 -29.07 -42.59
N GLY A 644 41.06 -28.07 -43.28
CA GLY A 644 42.46 -27.71 -43.22
C GLY A 644 42.79 -26.68 -42.15
N ASP A 645 44.09 -26.32 -42.10
CA ASP A 645 44.61 -25.27 -41.24
C ASP A 645 44.30 -23.88 -41.83
N LEU A 646 43.35 -23.20 -41.22
CA LEU A 646 42.95 -21.83 -41.55
C LEU A 646 43.03 -20.96 -40.31
N THR A 647 43.42 -19.69 -40.48
CA THR A 647 43.26 -18.69 -39.42
C THR A 647 41.78 -18.50 -39.07
N ALA A 648 41.49 -17.97 -37.88
CA ALA A 648 40.10 -17.71 -37.47
C ALA A 648 39.35 -16.79 -38.46
N ALA A 649 40.03 -15.78 -39.00
CA ALA A 649 39.49 -14.89 -40.03
C ALA A 649 39.17 -15.64 -41.34
N GLU A 650 40.11 -16.42 -41.85
CA GLU A 650 39.93 -17.21 -43.07
C GLU A 650 38.82 -18.25 -42.91
N ARG A 651 38.77 -18.94 -41.78
CA ARG A 651 37.73 -19.91 -41.46
C ARG A 651 36.34 -19.26 -41.48
N GLN A 652 36.17 -18.15 -40.76
CA GLN A 652 34.89 -17.41 -40.73
C GLN A 652 34.44 -16.97 -42.13
N LYS A 653 35.39 -16.54 -42.97
CA LYS A 653 35.12 -16.13 -44.34
C LYS A 653 34.63 -17.28 -45.21
N ILE A 654 35.27 -18.44 -45.13
CA ILE A 654 34.84 -19.64 -45.87
C ILE A 654 33.49 -20.14 -45.34
N MET A 655 33.27 -20.19 -44.03
CA MET A 655 31.97 -20.56 -43.43
C MET A 655 30.83 -19.68 -43.94
N THR A 656 31.10 -18.37 -44.04
CA THR A 656 30.15 -17.36 -44.53
C THR A 656 29.81 -17.61 -46.00
N VAL A 657 30.80 -17.84 -46.85
CA VAL A 657 30.57 -18.17 -48.27
C VAL A 657 29.83 -19.50 -48.42
N CYS A 658 30.23 -20.54 -47.68
CA CYS A 658 29.56 -21.85 -47.68
C CYS A 658 28.08 -21.74 -47.33
N THR A 659 27.73 -20.94 -46.33
CA THR A 659 26.33 -20.74 -45.89
C THR A 659 25.45 -20.20 -47.04
N ILE A 660 25.95 -19.22 -47.79
CA ILE A 660 25.23 -18.63 -48.93
C ILE A 660 25.24 -19.55 -50.15
N ASP A 661 26.33 -20.29 -50.37
CA ASP A 661 26.47 -21.24 -51.47
C ASP A 661 25.51 -22.43 -51.36
N VAL A 662 25.28 -22.92 -50.14
CA VAL A 662 24.30 -23.99 -49.91
C VAL A 662 22.90 -23.54 -50.36
N HIS A 663 22.49 -22.33 -49.98
CA HIS A 663 21.24 -21.72 -50.47
C HIS A 663 21.23 -21.61 -52.00
N SER A 664 22.31 -21.06 -52.57
CA SER A 664 22.44 -20.85 -54.02
C SER A 664 22.34 -22.15 -54.82
N ARG A 665 22.94 -23.24 -54.32
CA ARG A 665 22.84 -24.60 -54.88
C ARG A 665 21.42 -25.13 -54.78
N ASP A 666 20.77 -24.97 -53.64
CA ASP A 666 19.42 -25.51 -53.38
C ASP A 666 18.35 -24.78 -54.20
N VAL A 667 18.52 -23.48 -54.43
CA VAL A 667 17.70 -22.69 -55.36
C VAL A 667 17.81 -23.26 -56.78
N VAL A 668 19.01 -23.49 -57.30
CA VAL A 668 19.22 -24.06 -58.65
C VAL A 668 18.66 -25.49 -58.73
N ALA A 669 18.88 -26.31 -57.70
CA ALA A 669 18.27 -27.65 -57.63
C ALA A 669 16.74 -27.60 -57.66
N THR A 670 16.14 -26.62 -56.98
CA THR A 670 14.69 -26.38 -56.99
C THR A 670 14.18 -25.92 -58.35
N ILE A 671 14.92 -25.04 -59.04
CA ILE A 671 14.64 -24.59 -60.41
C ILE A 671 14.63 -25.79 -61.37
N ILE A 672 15.61 -26.69 -61.26
CA ILE A 672 15.70 -27.92 -62.06
C ILE A 672 14.52 -28.85 -61.75
N ALA A 673 14.23 -29.09 -60.46
CA ALA A 673 13.14 -29.98 -60.05
C ALA A 673 11.77 -29.47 -60.53
N LYS A 674 11.57 -28.16 -60.54
CA LYS A 674 10.35 -27.50 -61.04
C LYS A 674 10.35 -27.26 -62.56
N LYS A 675 11.38 -27.70 -63.28
CA LYS A 675 11.54 -27.54 -64.74
C LYS A 675 11.34 -26.10 -65.21
N VAL A 676 11.98 -25.16 -64.52
CA VAL A 676 11.94 -23.73 -64.88
C VAL A 676 12.97 -23.46 -65.97
N GLU A 677 12.52 -22.93 -67.11
CA GLU A 677 13.36 -22.76 -68.31
C GLU A 677 13.58 -21.28 -68.70
N ILE A 678 12.91 -20.34 -68.02
CA ILE A 678 13.00 -18.91 -68.31
C ILE A 678 13.48 -18.12 -67.09
N GLN A 679 14.35 -17.14 -67.34
CA GLN A 679 14.87 -16.23 -66.30
C GLN A 679 13.80 -15.31 -65.69
N THR A 680 12.69 -15.07 -66.38
CA THR A 680 11.58 -14.24 -65.89
C THR A 680 10.64 -15.01 -64.96
N ALA A 681 10.88 -16.29 -64.73
CA ALA A 681 10.05 -17.10 -63.84
C ALA A 681 10.16 -16.61 -62.39
N PHE A 682 9.01 -16.57 -61.70
CA PHE A 682 8.92 -16.10 -60.32
C PHE A 682 9.87 -16.85 -59.36
N GLN A 683 10.09 -18.15 -59.57
CA GLN A 683 10.99 -18.97 -58.76
C GLN A 683 12.42 -18.44 -58.76
N TRP A 684 12.89 -17.91 -59.90
CA TRP A 684 14.15 -17.20 -59.97
C TRP A 684 13.97 -15.75 -59.51
N GLN A 685 12.99 -15.02 -60.04
CA GLN A 685 12.76 -13.60 -59.76
C GLN A 685 12.63 -13.25 -58.27
N SER A 686 12.04 -14.14 -57.47
CA SER A 686 11.85 -14.02 -56.01
C SER A 686 13.14 -14.08 -55.19
N GLN A 687 14.26 -14.50 -55.78
CA GLN A 687 15.56 -14.57 -55.10
C GLN A 687 16.26 -13.21 -55.10
N LEU A 688 16.97 -12.92 -54.01
CA LEU A 688 17.84 -11.75 -53.93
C LEU A 688 19.09 -11.97 -54.80
N ARG A 689 19.24 -11.17 -55.85
CA ARG A 689 20.34 -11.30 -56.82
C ARG A 689 21.17 -10.04 -56.85
N HIS A 690 22.49 -10.20 -56.79
CA HIS A 690 23.42 -9.11 -56.99
C HIS A 690 23.87 -9.08 -58.45
N ARG A 691 24.01 -7.88 -59.00
CA ARG A 691 24.57 -7.67 -60.33
C ARG A 691 25.50 -6.47 -60.33
N TRP A 692 26.58 -6.57 -61.09
CA TRP A 692 27.38 -5.42 -61.47
C TRP A 692 26.80 -4.79 -62.73
N ASP A 693 26.53 -3.49 -62.71
CA ASP A 693 26.13 -2.74 -63.89
C ASP A 693 27.36 -2.05 -64.51
N PRO A 694 27.87 -2.51 -65.65
CA PRO A 694 29.09 -1.94 -66.24
C PRO A 694 28.89 -0.52 -66.79
N LYS A 695 27.65 -0.06 -67.01
CA LYS A 695 27.38 1.30 -67.51
C LYS A 695 27.41 2.33 -66.38
N ILE A 696 26.87 1.94 -65.22
CA ILE A 696 26.82 2.78 -64.01
C ILE A 696 28.10 2.57 -63.18
N ASP A 697 28.83 1.48 -63.44
CA ASP A 697 30.02 1.03 -62.72
C ASP A 697 29.74 0.75 -61.24
N ASP A 698 28.61 0.10 -60.96
CA ASP A 698 28.07 -0.03 -59.59
C ASP A 698 27.32 -1.36 -59.39
N CYS A 699 27.17 -1.77 -58.13
CA CYS A 699 26.47 -2.99 -57.74
C CYS A 699 25.00 -2.69 -57.40
N PHE A 700 24.11 -3.52 -57.93
CA PHE A 700 22.69 -3.49 -57.63
C PHE A 700 22.22 -4.83 -57.07
N ALA A 701 21.35 -4.78 -56.08
CA ALA A 701 20.58 -5.91 -55.61
C ALA A 701 19.17 -5.84 -56.20
N ASN A 702 18.75 -6.94 -56.83
CA ASN A 702 17.46 -7.09 -57.49
C ASN A 702 16.68 -8.23 -56.86
N ILE A 703 15.41 -7.99 -56.57
CA ILE A 703 14.48 -9.00 -56.04
C ILE A 703 13.07 -8.68 -56.53
N CYS A 704 12.43 -9.63 -57.19
CA CYS A 704 11.26 -9.39 -58.03
C CYS A 704 11.50 -8.18 -58.97
N ASP A 705 10.64 -7.18 -58.91
CA ASP A 705 10.70 -5.89 -59.60
C ASP A 705 11.45 -4.80 -58.82
N ALA A 706 11.81 -5.03 -57.55
CA ALA A 706 12.54 -4.07 -56.75
C ALA A 706 14.05 -4.07 -57.09
N GLN A 707 14.62 -2.87 -57.09
CA GLN A 707 16.05 -2.63 -57.32
C GLN A 707 16.61 -1.67 -56.26
N PHE A 708 17.73 -2.07 -55.66
CA PHE A 708 18.47 -1.27 -54.68
C PHE A 708 19.92 -1.15 -55.11
N ARG A 709 20.50 0.05 -54.99
CA ARG A 709 21.95 0.24 -55.12
C ARG A 709 22.63 -0.27 -53.85
N TYR A 710 23.76 -0.96 -53.99
CA TYR A 710 24.54 -1.42 -52.85
C TYR A 710 25.21 -0.20 -52.17
N ASP A 711 25.15 -0.08 -50.84
CA ASP A 711 25.58 1.15 -50.14
C ASP A 711 27.05 1.17 -49.71
N TYR A 712 27.73 0.03 -49.82
CA TYR A 712 29.16 -0.11 -49.53
C TYR A 712 29.56 0.30 -48.09
N GLU A 713 28.66 0.16 -47.11
CA GLU A 713 29.06 0.21 -45.70
C GLU A 713 30.03 -0.95 -45.40
N TYR A 714 31.07 -0.72 -44.59
CA TYR A 714 31.95 -1.81 -44.17
C TYR A 714 31.31 -2.65 -43.08
N LEU A 715 31.00 -3.90 -43.43
CA LEU A 715 30.29 -4.85 -42.58
C LEU A 715 31.22 -5.93 -41.97
N GLY A 716 32.50 -5.90 -42.33
CA GLY A 716 33.52 -6.82 -41.82
C GLY A 716 33.27 -8.29 -42.16
N ASN A 717 34.10 -9.16 -41.61
CA ASN A 717 34.01 -10.61 -41.77
C ASN A 717 33.09 -11.23 -40.70
N THR A 718 31.79 -10.98 -40.85
CA THR A 718 30.77 -11.44 -39.88
C THR A 718 29.96 -12.62 -40.43
N PRO A 719 29.47 -13.53 -39.56
CA PRO A 719 28.63 -14.64 -39.99
C PRO A 719 27.32 -14.17 -40.62
N ARG A 720 26.89 -14.89 -41.67
CA ARG A 720 25.58 -14.69 -42.34
C ARG A 720 24.50 -15.54 -41.69
N LEU A 721 23.27 -15.04 -41.73
CA LEU A 721 22.10 -15.82 -41.33
C LEU A 721 21.85 -16.94 -42.35
N VAL A 722 21.46 -18.12 -41.86
CA VAL A 722 21.02 -19.21 -42.72
C VAL A 722 19.71 -18.83 -43.41
N ILE A 723 19.71 -18.88 -44.74
CA ILE A 723 18.54 -18.54 -45.55
C ILE A 723 17.62 -19.76 -45.63
N THR A 724 16.34 -19.55 -45.33
CA THR A 724 15.26 -20.54 -45.37
C THR A 724 14.09 -19.99 -46.20
N PRO A 725 13.12 -20.83 -46.61
CA PRO A 725 11.91 -20.34 -47.28
C PRO A 725 11.08 -19.32 -46.46
N LEU A 726 11.26 -19.26 -45.14
CA LEU A 726 10.64 -18.25 -44.28
C LEU A 726 11.37 -16.90 -44.40
N THR A 727 12.70 -16.91 -44.34
CA THR A 727 13.50 -15.68 -44.47
C THR A 727 13.45 -15.13 -45.89
N ASP A 728 13.39 -15.97 -46.93
CA ASP A 728 13.16 -15.54 -48.32
C ASP A 728 11.86 -14.76 -48.48
N ARG A 729 10.77 -15.28 -47.91
CA ARG A 729 9.47 -14.59 -47.88
C ARG A 729 9.56 -13.25 -47.16
N CYS A 730 10.32 -13.21 -46.07
CA CYS A 730 10.59 -11.96 -45.35
C CYS A 730 11.39 -10.99 -46.23
N TYR A 731 12.45 -11.44 -46.92
CA TYR A 731 13.25 -10.60 -47.83
C TYR A 731 12.39 -9.99 -48.93
N ILE A 732 11.54 -10.80 -49.58
CA ILE A 732 10.59 -10.30 -50.58
C ILE A 732 9.68 -9.24 -49.96
N THR A 733 9.07 -9.52 -48.81
CA THR A 733 8.12 -8.59 -48.17
C THR A 733 8.77 -7.26 -47.78
N LEU A 734 9.96 -7.31 -47.18
CA LEU A 734 10.69 -6.12 -46.70
C LEU A 734 11.26 -5.28 -47.85
N THR A 735 11.78 -5.93 -48.88
CA THR A 735 12.29 -5.21 -50.06
C THR A 735 11.15 -4.59 -50.87
N GLN A 736 10.02 -5.28 -51.00
CA GLN A 736 8.83 -4.73 -51.63
C GLN A 736 8.22 -3.57 -50.84
N SER A 737 8.22 -3.66 -49.50
CA SER A 737 7.75 -2.53 -48.68
C SER A 737 8.62 -1.29 -48.89
N LEU A 738 9.96 -1.46 -48.92
CA LEU A 738 10.87 -0.36 -49.21
C LEU A 738 10.70 0.21 -50.62
N HIS A 739 10.48 -0.65 -51.62
CA HIS A 739 10.21 -0.23 -53.00
C HIS A 739 8.95 0.66 -53.08
N LEU A 740 7.94 0.36 -52.26
CA LEU A 740 6.71 1.14 -52.11
C LEU A 740 6.82 2.31 -51.12
N VAL A 741 8.02 2.59 -50.60
CA VAL A 741 8.27 3.67 -49.61
C VAL A 741 7.44 3.47 -48.34
N MET A 742 7.38 2.23 -47.86
CA MET A 742 6.74 1.81 -46.61
C MET A 742 7.78 1.14 -45.70
N GLY A 743 7.50 1.12 -44.39
CA GLY A 743 8.28 0.34 -43.44
C GLY A 743 7.92 -1.15 -43.50
N GLY A 744 8.75 -2.00 -42.89
CA GLY A 744 8.46 -3.42 -42.72
C GLY A 744 8.15 -3.78 -41.26
N ALA A 745 7.18 -4.66 -41.03
CA ALA A 745 6.78 -5.12 -39.70
C ALA A 745 6.82 -6.65 -39.56
N PRO A 746 8.01 -7.27 -39.42
CA PRO A 746 8.11 -8.67 -39.02
C PRO A 746 7.46 -8.93 -37.65
N ALA A 747 6.51 -9.87 -37.60
CA ALA A 747 5.76 -10.21 -36.41
C ALA A 747 5.70 -11.73 -36.20
N GLY A 748 5.89 -12.18 -34.95
CA GLY A 748 5.86 -13.60 -34.60
C GLY A 748 6.48 -13.89 -33.23
N PRO A 749 6.47 -15.15 -32.76
CA PRO A 749 6.99 -15.52 -31.45
C PRO A 749 8.46 -15.12 -31.22
N ALA A 750 8.89 -15.03 -29.96
CA ALA A 750 10.28 -14.77 -29.64
C ALA A 750 11.20 -15.89 -30.21
N GLY A 751 12.40 -15.53 -30.67
CA GLY A 751 13.37 -16.50 -31.18
C GLY A 751 13.15 -16.99 -32.61
N THR A 752 12.23 -16.38 -33.38
CA THR A 752 11.99 -16.73 -34.80
C THR A 752 12.87 -16.00 -35.81
N GLY A 753 13.87 -15.22 -35.35
CA GLY A 753 14.87 -14.58 -36.21
C GLY A 753 14.42 -13.26 -36.86
N LYS A 754 13.43 -12.55 -36.29
CA LYS A 754 12.87 -11.30 -36.86
C LYS A 754 13.91 -10.19 -37.04
N THR A 755 14.61 -9.88 -35.96
CA THR A 755 15.63 -8.83 -35.92
C THR A 755 16.85 -9.22 -36.75
N GLU A 756 17.25 -10.49 -36.66
CA GLU A 756 18.38 -11.05 -37.39
C GLU A 756 18.13 -11.08 -38.90
N THR A 757 16.91 -11.36 -39.34
CA THR A 757 16.53 -11.33 -40.77
C THR A 757 16.61 -9.91 -41.33
N THR A 758 16.13 -8.92 -40.58
CA THR A 758 16.23 -7.50 -40.98
C THR A 758 17.69 -7.06 -41.05
N LYS A 759 18.50 -7.46 -40.08
CA LYS A 759 19.95 -7.18 -40.06
C LYS A 759 20.68 -7.84 -41.22
N ASP A 760 20.40 -9.12 -41.51
CA ASP A 760 21.04 -9.86 -42.60
C ASP A 760 20.63 -9.30 -43.98
N LEU A 761 19.38 -8.88 -44.16
CA LEU A 761 18.93 -8.18 -45.36
C LEU A 761 19.68 -6.86 -45.57
N GLY A 762 19.79 -6.03 -44.53
CA GLY A 762 20.55 -4.78 -44.60
C GLY A 762 22.01 -5.04 -45.00
N ARG A 763 22.64 -6.06 -44.40
CA ARG A 763 24.00 -6.47 -44.79
C ARG A 763 24.08 -6.96 -46.24
N ALA A 764 23.05 -7.64 -46.74
CA ALA A 764 22.99 -8.07 -48.14
C ALA A 764 22.92 -6.87 -49.11
N LEU A 765 22.41 -5.72 -48.66
CA LEU A 765 22.38 -4.48 -49.44
C LEU A 765 23.57 -3.55 -49.15
N GLY A 766 24.51 -3.97 -48.29
CA GLY A 766 25.64 -3.13 -47.89
C GLY A 766 25.22 -1.97 -46.99
N MET A 767 24.06 -2.08 -46.33
CA MET A 767 23.49 -1.06 -45.45
C MET A 767 23.83 -1.32 -43.99
N MET A 768 24.10 -0.25 -43.23
CA MET A 768 24.13 -0.30 -41.77
C MET A 768 22.71 -0.41 -41.19
N VAL A 769 22.50 -1.34 -40.26
CA VAL A 769 21.22 -1.50 -39.54
C VAL A 769 21.44 -1.23 -38.05
N TYR A 770 20.87 -0.14 -37.54
CA TYR A 770 20.81 0.16 -36.12
C TYR A 770 19.64 -0.59 -35.49
N VAL A 771 19.90 -1.31 -34.40
CA VAL A 771 18.85 -2.03 -33.66
C VAL A 771 18.60 -1.31 -32.34
N PHE A 772 17.37 -0.86 -32.12
CA PHE A 772 16.94 -0.16 -30.91
C PHE A 772 15.99 -1.05 -30.13
N ASN A 773 16.34 -1.40 -28.90
CA ASN A 773 15.44 -2.14 -28.02
C ASN A 773 14.44 -1.18 -27.38
N CYS A 774 13.15 -1.32 -27.69
CA CYS A 774 12.13 -0.39 -27.25
C CYS A 774 11.67 -0.67 -25.82
N SER A 775 11.46 0.38 -25.04
CA SER A 775 10.94 0.32 -23.67
C SER A 775 9.76 1.27 -23.49
N GLU A 776 8.98 1.06 -22.44
CA GLU A 776 7.85 1.93 -22.07
C GLU A 776 8.30 3.36 -21.73
N GLN A 777 9.57 3.55 -21.37
CA GLN A 777 10.16 4.85 -21.01
C GLN A 777 10.62 5.66 -22.22
N MET A 778 10.58 5.11 -23.44
CA MET A 778 10.97 5.86 -24.63
C MET A 778 9.97 6.97 -24.94
N ASP A 779 10.49 8.19 -25.07
CA ASP A 779 9.69 9.36 -25.44
C ASP A 779 9.74 9.64 -26.95
N TYR A 780 8.77 10.44 -27.41
CA TYR A 780 8.66 10.80 -28.82
C TYR A 780 9.83 11.66 -29.31
N LYS A 781 10.54 12.37 -28.41
CA LYS A 781 11.70 13.21 -28.77
C LYS A 781 12.94 12.36 -29.02
N SER A 782 13.21 11.35 -28.18
CA SER A 782 14.33 10.42 -28.39
C SER A 782 14.15 9.65 -29.70
N ILE A 783 12.95 9.14 -29.97
CA ILE A 783 12.63 8.48 -31.25
C ILE A 783 12.73 9.46 -32.42
N GLY A 784 12.31 10.72 -32.23
CA GLY A 784 12.50 11.79 -33.20
C GLY A 784 13.96 12.01 -33.57
N ASN A 785 14.86 12.07 -32.58
CA ASN A 785 16.30 12.21 -32.79
C ASN A 785 16.91 11.00 -33.53
N ILE A 786 16.47 9.78 -33.19
CA ILE A 786 16.85 8.58 -33.93
C ILE A 786 16.41 8.68 -35.39
N HIS A 787 15.17 9.10 -35.64
CA HIS A 787 14.65 9.30 -36.99
C HIS A 787 15.40 10.40 -37.76
N LYS A 788 15.79 11.51 -37.12
CA LYS A 788 16.67 12.54 -37.72
C LYS A 788 18.00 11.93 -38.16
N GLY A 789 18.62 11.12 -37.32
CA GLY A 789 19.87 10.41 -37.62
C GLY A 789 19.70 9.43 -38.80
N LEU A 790 18.65 8.61 -38.78
CA LEU A 790 18.37 7.62 -39.83
C LEU A 790 18.08 8.29 -41.18
N ALA A 791 17.26 9.34 -41.20
CA ALA A 791 16.89 10.05 -42.43
C ALA A 791 18.10 10.71 -43.11
N GLN A 792 19.00 11.32 -42.34
CA GLN A 792 20.18 12.00 -42.86
C GLN A 792 21.32 11.03 -43.23
N THR A 793 21.54 9.96 -42.45
CA THR A 793 22.52 8.91 -42.81
C THR A 793 22.04 8.03 -43.96
N GLY A 794 20.72 7.91 -44.13
CA GLY A 794 20.07 6.94 -44.99
C GLY A 794 20.26 5.50 -44.54
N ALA A 795 20.62 5.27 -43.26
CA ALA A 795 20.76 3.95 -42.67
C ALA A 795 19.39 3.34 -42.34
N TRP A 796 19.40 2.07 -41.94
CA TRP A 796 18.18 1.38 -41.52
C TRP A 796 18.06 1.34 -40.00
N GLY A 797 16.85 1.56 -39.49
CA GLY A 797 16.51 1.40 -38.08
C GLY A 797 15.58 0.21 -37.89
N CYS A 798 15.94 -0.72 -37.03
CA CYS A 798 15.11 -1.82 -36.58
C CYS A 798 14.72 -1.59 -35.11
N PHE A 799 13.47 -1.24 -34.88
CA PHE A 799 12.92 -1.02 -33.56
C PHE A 799 12.39 -2.35 -33.02
N ASP A 800 13.19 -2.96 -32.15
CA ASP A 800 12.90 -4.26 -31.55
C ASP A 800 11.89 -4.11 -30.42
N GLU A 801 10.94 -5.04 -30.33
CA GLU A 801 9.84 -5.01 -29.35
C GLU A 801 9.05 -3.69 -29.35
N PHE A 802 8.83 -3.13 -30.54
CA PHE A 802 8.22 -1.82 -30.74
C PHE A 802 6.85 -1.65 -30.06
N ASN A 803 6.14 -2.76 -29.86
CA ASN A 803 4.86 -2.79 -29.15
C ASN A 803 4.95 -2.65 -27.61
N ARG A 804 6.13 -2.37 -27.05
CA ARG A 804 6.33 -1.93 -25.66
C ARG A 804 6.19 -0.42 -25.46
N ILE A 805 6.20 0.37 -26.52
CA ILE A 805 6.05 1.82 -26.42
C ILE A 805 4.58 2.14 -26.12
N SER A 806 4.34 3.16 -25.28
CA SER A 806 2.98 3.61 -24.98
C SER A 806 2.23 4.07 -26.22
N VAL A 807 0.92 3.83 -26.25
CA VAL A 807 0.05 4.13 -27.40
C VAL A 807 0.07 5.63 -27.75
N GLU A 808 0.18 6.49 -26.74
CA GLU A 808 0.27 7.95 -26.89
C GLU A 808 1.53 8.35 -27.67
N VAL A 809 2.68 7.79 -27.32
CA VAL A 809 3.95 8.04 -28.01
C VAL A 809 3.91 7.46 -29.43
N LEU A 810 3.40 6.24 -29.61
CA LEU A 810 3.26 5.60 -30.92
C LEU A 810 2.44 6.44 -31.91
N SER A 811 1.42 7.15 -31.43
CA SER A 811 0.59 8.02 -32.26
C SER A 811 1.37 9.21 -32.81
N VAL A 812 2.28 9.80 -32.03
CA VAL A 812 3.19 10.86 -32.48
C VAL A 812 4.27 10.30 -33.42
N VAL A 813 4.80 9.12 -33.11
CA VAL A 813 5.78 8.43 -33.95
C VAL A 813 5.22 8.12 -35.35
N ALA A 814 3.93 7.81 -35.48
CA ALA A 814 3.28 7.64 -36.78
C ALA A 814 3.42 8.90 -37.67
N VAL A 815 3.29 10.09 -37.08
CA VAL A 815 3.46 11.36 -37.81
C VAL A 815 4.92 11.54 -38.25
N GLN A 816 5.89 11.17 -37.41
CA GLN A 816 7.31 11.23 -37.73
C GLN A 816 7.65 10.33 -38.93
N VAL A 817 7.26 9.05 -38.87
CA VAL A 817 7.54 8.08 -39.93
C VAL A 817 6.85 8.50 -41.24
N LYS A 818 5.60 8.94 -41.15
CA LYS A 818 4.86 9.46 -42.31
C LYS A 818 5.54 10.66 -42.94
N CYS A 819 6.04 11.61 -42.14
CA CYS A 819 6.77 12.78 -42.63
C CYS A 819 7.99 12.38 -43.49
N ILE A 820 8.76 11.38 -43.05
CA ILE A 820 9.89 10.84 -43.80
C ILE A 820 9.41 10.17 -45.10
N GLN A 821 8.41 9.29 -45.02
CA GLN A 821 7.87 8.58 -46.18
C GLN A 821 7.30 9.54 -47.25
N ASP A 822 6.56 10.56 -46.84
CA ASP A 822 5.98 11.56 -47.73
C ASP A 822 7.07 12.43 -48.39
N ALA A 823 8.14 12.74 -47.66
CA ALA A 823 9.31 13.44 -48.22
C ALA A 823 10.05 12.59 -49.28
N ILE A 824 10.20 11.28 -49.05
CA ILE A 824 10.79 10.35 -50.02
C ILE A 824 9.90 10.22 -51.26
N LYS A 825 8.59 10.03 -51.09
CA LYS A 825 7.60 9.97 -52.19
C LYS A 825 7.61 11.24 -53.03
N SER A 826 7.78 12.39 -52.37
CA SER A 826 7.90 13.70 -53.01
C SER A 826 9.30 13.99 -53.58
N LYS A 827 10.25 13.05 -53.46
CA LYS A 827 11.65 13.15 -53.92
C LYS A 827 12.38 14.41 -53.41
N LYS A 828 12.09 14.82 -52.16
CA LYS A 828 12.77 15.96 -51.52
C LYS A 828 14.20 15.57 -51.12
N GLN A 829 15.13 16.52 -51.21
CA GLN A 829 16.50 16.38 -50.69
C GLN A 829 16.65 16.96 -49.29
N ILE A 830 15.82 17.97 -48.96
CA ILE A 830 15.73 18.61 -47.66
C ILE A 830 14.25 18.71 -47.31
N PHE A 831 13.89 18.43 -46.07
CA PHE A 831 12.51 18.51 -45.60
C PHE A 831 12.44 18.98 -44.16
N ASN A 832 11.31 19.55 -43.78
CA ASN A 832 11.06 19.99 -42.41
C ASN A 832 10.62 18.80 -41.56
N PHE A 833 11.41 18.42 -40.56
CA PHE A 833 11.13 17.34 -39.63
C PHE A 833 11.13 17.87 -38.20
N LEU A 834 10.00 17.75 -37.51
CA LEU A 834 9.80 18.27 -36.14
C LEU A 834 10.13 19.78 -35.97
N GLY A 835 9.96 20.57 -37.04
CA GLY A 835 10.20 22.02 -37.02
C GLY A 835 11.60 22.43 -37.47
N GLU A 836 12.48 21.48 -37.82
CA GLU A 836 13.83 21.75 -38.31
C GLU A 836 14.03 21.25 -39.74
N PRO A 837 14.69 22.04 -40.62
CA PRO A 837 15.07 21.57 -41.96
C PRO A 837 16.26 20.62 -41.89
N ILE A 838 16.07 19.36 -42.27
CA ILE A 838 17.12 18.34 -42.30
C ILE A 838 17.31 17.75 -43.70
N GLY A 839 18.51 17.26 -43.98
CA GLY A 839 18.79 16.49 -45.20
C GLY A 839 18.07 15.15 -45.22
N LEU A 840 17.79 14.62 -46.41
CA LEU A 840 17.16 13.32 -46.61
C LEU A 840 17.94 12.47 -47.59
N ARG A 841 18.34 11.28 -47.15
CA ARG A 841 18.90 10.23 -48.00
C ARG A 841 17.85 9.14 -48.20
N THR A 842 17.44 8.92 -49.45
CA THR A 842 16.29 8.05 -49.80
C THR A 842 16.48 6.57 -49.49
N THR A 843 17.69 6.15 -49.11
CA THR A 843 18.00 4.76 -48.70
C THR A 843 17.51 4.43 -47.29
N VAL A 844 17.02 5.42 -46.53
CA VAL A 844 16.50 5.23 -45.17
C VAL A 844 15.39 4.17 -45.14
N GLY A 845 15.48 3.26 -44.18
CA GLY A 845 14.51 2.19 -43.95
C GLY A 845 14.12 2.14 -42.49
N VAL A 846 12.82 2.08 -42.20
CA VAL A 846 12.30 1.95 -40.83
C VAL A 846 11.57 0.63 -40.71
N PHE A 847 12.06 -0.22 -39.80
CA PHE A 847 11.52 -1.55 -39.53
C PHE A 847 11.13 -1.67 -38.07
N ILE A 848 10.06 -2.40 -37.81
CA ILE A 848 9.58 -2.67 -36.45
C ILE A 848 9.43 -4.17 -36.28
N THR A 849 9.79 -4.70 -35.11
CA THR A 849 9.49 -6.10 -34.78
C THR A 849 8.46 -6.16 -33.68
N MET A 850 7.60 -7.18 -33.73
CA MET A 850 6.58 -7.40 -32.72
C MET A 850 6.53 -8.86 -32.29
N ASN A 851 6.27 -9.09 -31.00
CA ASN A 851 5.82 -10.39 -30.50
C ASN A 851 4.35 -10.24 -30.06
N PRO A 852 3.39 -10.64 -30.89
CA PRO A 852 1.97 -10.62 -30.52
C PRO A 852 1.70 -11.59 -29.36
N GLY A 853 0.72 -11.27 -28.49
CA GLY A 853 0.20 -12.20 -27.47
C GLY A 853 1.01 -12.33 -26.18
N TYR A 854 2.08 -11.55 -26.00
CA TYR A 854 2.81 -11.46 -24.74
C TYR A 854 2.25 -10.34 -23.83
N ALA A 855 2.19 -10.59 -22.53
CA ALA A 855 1.73 -9.60 -21.54
C ALA A 855 2.60 -8.32 -21.57
N GLY A 856 1.97 -7.16 -21.32
CA GLY A 856 2.65 -5.86 -21.34
C GLY A 856 2.97 -5.33 -22.75
N ARG A 857 2.21 -5.74 -23.78
CA ARG A 857 2.41 -5.27 -25.15
C ARG A 857 1.14 -4.64 -25.70
N ALA A 858 1.26 -3.42 -26.23
CA ALA A 858 0.17 -2.67 -26.81
C ALA A 858 -0.14 -3.14 -28.24
N GLU A 859 -1.40 -2.97 -28.66
CA GLU A 859 -1.72 -3.03 -30.08
C GLU A 859 -1.27 -1.74 -30.78
N LEU A 860 -0.76 -1.88 -32.01
CA LEU A 860 -0.39 -0.71 -32.80
C LEU A 860 -1.63 0.09 -33.22
N PRO A 861 -1.60 1.43 -33.15
CA PRO A 861 -2.62 2.29 -33.74
C PRO A 861 -2.82 2.03 -35.25
N GLU A 862 -4.05 2.16 -35.74
CA GLU A 862 -4.38 1.90 -37.17
C GLU A 862 -3.64 2.83 -38.13
N ASN A 863 -3.48 4.10 -37.78
CA ASN A 863 -2.70 5.08 -38.55
C ASN A 863 -1.22 4.68 -38.67
N LEU A 864 -0.67 4.00 -37.67
CA LEU A 864 0.69 3.49 -37.66
C LEU A 864 0.79 2.18 -38.45
N LYS A 865 -0.15 1.24 -38.26
CA LYS A 865 -0.22 -0.01 -39.04
C LYS A 865 -0.21 0.26 -40.55
N ALA A 866 -0.89 1.31 -41.00
CA ALA A 866 -0.94 1.71 -42.40
C ALA A 866 0.42 2.11 -43.00
N LEU A 867 1.43 2.47 -42.18
CA LEU A 867 2.76 2.88 -42.63
C LEU A 867 3.73 1.70 -42.82
N TYR A 868 3.34 0.50 -42.37
CA TYR A 868 4.19 -0.69 -42.39
C TYR A 868 3.52 -1.86 -43.11
N ARG A 869 4.33 -2.68 -43.78
CA ARG A 869 3.89 -3.95 -44.36
C ARG A 869 4.13 -5.10 -43.36
N PRO A 870 3.10 -5.82 -42.90
CA PRO A 870 3.29 -6.93 -41.95
C PRO A 870 3.93 -8.15 -42.63
N CYS A 871 4.79 -8.85 -41.89
CA CYS A 871 5.38 -10.13 -42.32
C CYS A 871 5.32 -11.16 -41.17
N ALA A 872 4.63 -12.28 -41.36
CA ALA A 872 4.48 -13.28 -40.32
C ALA A 872 5.70 -14.24 -40.26
N MET A 873 6.41 -14.24 -39.12
CA MET A 873 7.57 -15.09 -38.83
C MET A 873 7.25 -16.08 -37.72
N VAL A 874 6.50 -17.14 -38.05
CA VAL A 874 5.86 -18.03 -37.06
C VAL A 874 6.73 -19.22 -36.64
N VAL A 875 7.16 -20.08 -37.58
CA VAL A 875 7.95 -21.29 -37.26
C VAL A 875 9.13 -21.42 -38.23
N PRO A 876 10.38 -21.36 -37.74
CA PRO A 876 11.57 -21.60 -38.56
C PRO A 876 11.76 -23.10 -38.87
N ASP A 877 12.43 -23.40 -39.98
CA ASP A 877 12.78 -24.79 -40.34
C ASP A 877 14.07 -25.22 -39.64
N PHE A 878 13.93 -25.86 -38.46
CA PHE A 878 15.06 -26.29 -37.65
C PHE A 878 15.95 -27.32 -38.34
N ALA A 879 15.39 -28.18 -39.20
CA ALA A 879 16.15 -29.23 -39.88
C ALA A 879 17.06 -28.64 -40.94
N LEU A 880 16.53 -27.73 -41.77
CA LEU A 880 17.32 -27.02 -42.78
C LEU A 880 18.40 -26.15 -42.13
N ILE A 881 18.06 -25.42 -41.05
CA ILE A 881 19.04 -24.60 -40.34
C ILE A 881 20.18 -25.45 -39.77
N SER A 882 19.84 -26.58 -39.14
CA SER A 882 20.84 -27.48 -38.57
C SER A 882 21.73 -28.12 -39.64
N GLU A 883 21.16 -28.50 -40.79
CA GLU A 883 21.91 -29.03 -41.93
C GLU A 883 22.93 -28.01 -42.43
N ILE A 884 22.50 -26.77 -42.71
CA ILE A 884 23.37 -25.73 -43.27
C ILE A 884 24.47 -25.35 -42.27
N MET A 885 24.13 -25.25 -40.98
CA MET A 885 25.13 -25.01 -39.94
C MET A 885 26.17 -26.13 -39.89
N LEU A 886 25.76 -27.41 -39.89
CA LEU A 886 26.69 -28.53 -39.90
C LEU A 886 27.58 -28.54 -41.16
N VAL A 887 27.05 -28.18 -42.33
CA VAL A 887 27.87 -28.02 -43.55
C VAL A 887 28.91 -26.91 -43.37
N ALA A 888 28.50 -25.77 -42.81
CA ALA A 888 29.41 -24.66 -42.55
C ALA A 888 30.49 -25.01 -41.51
N GLU A 889 30.20 -25.94 -40.59
CA GLU A 889 31.18 -26.49 -39.62
C GLU A 889 32.02 -27.66 -40.18
N GLY A 890 31.90 -27.98 -41.47
CA GLY A 890 32.74 -28.98 -42.16
C GLY A 890 32.23 -30.43 -42.11
N PHE A 891 30.99 -30.68 -41.68
CA PHE A 891 30.40 -32.02 -41.68
C PHE A 891 29.91 -32.42 -43.09
N GLN A 892 30.44 -33.54 -43.62
CA GLN A 892 30.06 -34.04 -44.95
C GLN A 892 28.66 -34.70 -44.97
N GLU A 893 28.29 -35.44 -43.92
CA GLU A 893 26.96 -36.08 -43.78
C GLU A 893 25.94 -35.19 -43.03
N ALA A 894 26.07 -33.87 -43.13
CA ALA A 894 25.29 -32.89 -42.39
C ALA A 894 23.77 -33.10 -42.46
N ARG A 895 23.25 -33.47 -43.63
CA ARG A 895 21.80 -33.69 -43.85
C ARG A 895 21.23 -34.82 -43.00
N LEU A 896 21.98 -35.94 -42.89
CA LEU A 896 21.54 -37.09 -42.09
C LEU A 896 21.64 -36.78 -40.60
N LEU A 897 22.74 -36.12 -40.19
CA LEU A 897 22.97 -35.72 -38.80
C LEU A 897 21.91 -34.71 -38.33
N ALA A 898 21.59 -33.70 -39.12
CA ALA A 898 20.55 -32.71 -38.82
C ALA A 898 19.19 -33.36 -38.60
N ARG A 899 18.79 -34.31 -39.46
CA ARG A 899 17.53 -35.06 -39.29
C ARG A 899 17.51 -35.83 -37.97
N LYS A 900 18.57 -36.59 -37.67
CA LYS A 900 18.67 -37.34 -36.40
C LYS A 900 18.63 -36.42 -35.19
N PHE A 901 19.36 -35.31 -35.23
CA PHE A 901 19.41 -34.32 -34.17
C PHE A 901 18.05 -33.68 -33.90
N ILE A 902 17.34 -33.24 -34.94
CA ILE A 902 16.00 -32.64 -34.79
C ILE A 902 14.96 -33.67 -34.34
N THR A 903 15.02 -34.91 -34.83
CA THR A 903 14.15 -35.98 -34.32
C THR A 903 14.38 -36.21 -32.83
N LEU A 904 15.63 -36.26 -32.37
CA LEU A 904 15.96 -36.38 -30.95
C LEU A 904 15.38 -35.21 -30.14
N TYR A 905 15.61 -33.96 -30.56
CA TYR A 905 15.10 -32.77 -29.85
C TYR A 905 13.57 -32.73 -29.78
N THR A 906 12.91 -33.13 -30.87
CA THR A 906 11.45 -33.20 -30.94
C THR A 906 10.93 -34.24 -29.94
N LEU A 907 11.53 -35.43 -29.93
CA LEU A 907 11.20 -36.49 -28.97
C LEU A 907 11.48 -36.07 -27.53
N CYS A 908 12.60 -35.40 -27.25
CA CYS A 908 12.90 -34.89 -25.91
C CYS A 908 11.85 -33.87 -25.45
N LYS A 909 11.42 -32.96 -26.33
CA LYS A 909 10.37 -31.98 -26.02
C LYS A 909 9.01 -32.64 -25.74
N GLU A 910 8.69 -33.73 -26.45
CA GLU A 910 7.42 -34.45 -26.31
C GLU A 910 7.39 -35.41 -25.13
N LEU A 911 8.51 -36.07 -24.82
CA LEU A 911 8.58 -37.17 -23.85
C LEU A 911 9.09 -36.76 -22.47
N LEU A 912 9.88 -35.67 -22.36
CA LEU A 912 10.37 -35.20 -21.05
C LEU A 912 9.29 -34.41 -20.30
N SER A 913 9.44 -34.31 -18.98
CA SER A 913 8.53 -33.51 -18.15
C SER A 913 8.53 -32.04 -18.58
N LYS A 914 7.38 -31.38 -18.53
CA LYS A 914 7.26 -29.95 -18.83
C LYS A 914 7.81 -29.14 -17.66
N GLN A 915 9.03 -28.63 -17.80
CA GLN A 915 9.68 -27.74 -16.84
C GLN A 915 9.98 -26.40 -17.50
N ASP A 916 9.81 -25.28 -16.78
CA ASP A 916 10.01 -23.93 -17.33
C ASP A 916 11.46 -23.64 -17.73
N HIS A 917 12.42 -24.36 -17.15
CA HIS A 917 13.84 -24.22 -17.46
C HIS A 917 14.32 -25.07 -18.66
N TYR A 918 13.44 -25.84 -19.31
CA TYR A 918 13.78 -26.57 -20.53
C TYR A 918 13.59 -25.68 -21.77
N ASP A 919 14.69 -25.36 -22.45
CA ASP A 919 14.67 -24.58 -23.70
C ASP A 919 15.03 -25.45 -24.91
N TRP A 920 14.02 -25.72 -25.74
CA TRP A 920 14.14 -26.44 -27.02
C TRP A 920 14.17 -25.48 -28.22
N GLY A 921 14.38 -24.19 -27.98
CA GLY A 921 14.38 -23.14 -28.99
C GLY A 921 15.62 -23.13 -29.88
N LEU A 922 15.55 -22.32 -30.94
CA LEU A 922 16.63 -22.21 -31.94
C LEU A 922 17.96 -21.77 -31.32
N ARG A 923 17.92 -20.93 -30.28
CA ARG A 923 19.12 -20.40 -29.60
C ARG A 923 19.92 -21.53 -28.93
N ALA A 924 19.24 -22.43 -28.23
CA ALA A 924 19.87 -23.59 -27.60
C ALA A 924 20.47 -24.53 -28.65
N ILE A 925 19.70 -24.85 -29.71
CA ILE A 925 20.16 -25.67 -30.83
C ILE A 925 21.42 -25.08 -31.48
N LYS A 926 21.41 -23.79 -31.80
CA LYS A 926 22.55 -23.10 -32.41
C LYS A 926 23.81 -23.24 -31.56
N SER A 927 23.70 -23.09 -30.24
CA SER A 927 24.83 -23.22 -29.31
C SER A 927 25.46 -24.61 -29.37
N VAL A 928 24.65 -25.67 -29.41
CA VAL A 928 25.13 -27.05 -29.48
C VAL A 928 25.85 -27.31 -30.80
N LEU A 929 25.31 -26.83 -31.92
CA LEU A 929 25.89 -27.03 -33.25
C LEU A 929 27.25 -26.32 -33.38
N VAL A 930 27.38 -25.09 -32.87
CA VAL A 930 28.65 -24.35 -32.87
C VAL A 930 29.71 -25.06 -32.02
N VAL A 931 29.34 -25.57 -30.84
CA VAL A 931 30.27 -26.34 -29.99
C VAL A 931 30.70 -27.63 -30.69
N ALA A 932 29.78 -28.34 -31.34
CA ALA A 932 30.11 -29.54 -32.11
C ALA A 932 31.07 -29.24 -33.27
N GLY A 933 30.89 -28.11 -33.96
CA GLY A 933 31.81 -27.63 -34.99
C GLY A 933 33.20 -27.30 -34.47
N ALA A 934 33.29 -26.60 -33.34
CA ALA A 934 34.56 -26.31 -32.68
C ALA A 934 35.32 -27.57 -32.26
N LEU A 935 34.61 -28.57 -31.72
CA LEU A 935 35.20 -29.88 -31.39
C LEU A 935 35.66 -30.65 -32.62
N ARG A 936 34.95 -30.54 -33.75
CA ARG A 936 35.33 -31.18 -35.00
C ARG A 936 36.58 -30.56 -35.63
N CYS A 937 36.77 -29.26 -35.44
CA CYS A 937 37.93 -28.50 -35.92
C CYS A 937 39.10 -28.49 -34.92
N SER A 938 38.94 -29.05 -33.73
CA SER A 938 40.03 -29.20 -32.76
C SER A 938 40.88 -30.42 -33.15
N PRO A 939 42.23 -30.31 -33.12
CA PRO A 939 43.14 -31.36 -33.57
C PRO A 939 43.03 -32.67 -32.79
#